data_AF-A0A3D0TXN4-F1
#
_entry.id   AF-A0A3D0TXN4-F1
#
_cell.length_a   1.000
_cell.length_b   1.000
_cell.length_c   1.000
_cell.angle_alpha   90.00
_cell.angle_beta   90.00
_cell.angle_gamma   90.00
#
_symmetry.space_group_name_H-M   'P 1'
#
loop_
_entity.id
_entity.type
_entity.pdbx_description
1 polymer ?
#
loop_
_entity_poly.entity_id
_entity_poly.type
_entity_poly.pdbx_seq_one_letter_code
_entity_poly.pdbx_strand_id
1 'polypeptide(L)'
;MAKRKPPNKTARYTHDSASRKNLATGASESAMTDEERKPRDFIPLVRTRSDEPVLAWERKRGDSNGTQPPIHDAHPLFVREKVSPADFVDSLKSTSDNGQGELLGERFNGYPDEDSQYQWYQHDINWNNRLIHGESAEVMSSLSEREDFTGEVQMIYFDPPYGISYKSNFQVDADQIGTENKREHIPLDPLTVTAFRDTYERGIHSYLDEMHEKLTLCRSLLHETGSIFVQIGNENVLRMGLLCDEVFGPENRVSLITYATTGGGSSKTLPSASTYLLWYAKDRSQVKYRRIYEAHDRKSLVDAWTFAARVELEDGETRALTKEEQQDPESNLSEDCVLCHWTPLVSQGWSNTGRSEPYTWNGRVFQCSPTSHWAVSMKGLDRLAELGRLDASKSATTLRWKWYENEVPGRRINNIWPAVASTSDKRYVVQTDDSIPTRCLLMTTDPGDLVFDPTCGSGTTAMVAERWGRRWITCDTSLIAIAVARQRLTTSTYDYWTLNGTPDGIAAEQEYAAAAGVPSDQTEDGEAGAAATTDPAVGFVCERVRHVSAGRLAYDEPPEYTMLVDKPHPTPGVVRLSSPFTIESTSRIFYKPLDGNAEMADTSATAHHFRFVDRIVEALRTNRVRFGLGGEADLTLTPAEPSDESAQAALRVVEVVPWPGSQITHRLTVSAGGSERRAGLLIAPPDTAANAHAIRRAAEDTHDLIAGATQLFVIAYEFEPETAALPHVGPVEVLRVLPHRDLMIEELDSKKEHHGFVLLGSPDLEVRGVTADGAEVRLDGDDDPAESPVALVVEVLGFDTYDPSTGNAGVVEAAQGEKTINAAIKCWMIDTEFDGLNFFARRVHFPGSERDKLVRDLKKSLGRGLDKAAWDAMQSNRSAPFPLPKTGRIAVKVITSTGMEMTVTRDCPSG
;
A
#
# COMPACT_ATOMS: atom_id res chain seq x y z
N MET A 1 -20.86 -7.71 28.11
CA MET A 1 -19.51 -7.66 27.49
C MET A 1 -18.46 -8.15 28.48
N ALA A 2 -18.02 -9.40 28.36
CA ALA A 2 -16.89 -9.90 29.15
C ALA A 2 -15.61 -9.17 28.74
N LYS A 3 -14.87 -8.62 29.70
CA LYS A 3 -13.55 -7.99 29.45
C LYS A 3 -12.64 -9.04 28.80
N ARG A 4 -12.34 -8.89 27.51
CA ARG A 4 -11.34 -9.70 26.79
C ARG A 4 -10.03 -9.67 27.61
N LYS A 5 -9.54 -10.84 28.01
CA LYS A 5 -8.22 -10.99 28.65
C LYS A 5 -7.14 -10.42 27.71
N PRO A 6 -6.07 -9.81 28.24
CA PRO A 6 -4.96 -9.38 27.40
C PRO A 6 -4.40 -10.60 26.64
N PRO A 7 -4.07 -10.44 25.35
CA PRO A 7 -3.62 -11.54 24.50
C PRO A 7 -2.23 -12.02 24.95
N ASN A 8 -2.02 -13.34 24.88
CA ASN A 8 -0.79 -13.99 25.36
C ASN A 8 0.14 -14.42 24.22
N LYS A 9 -0.25 -14.27 22.94
CA LYS A 9 0.50 -14.75 21.76
C LYS A 9 0.48 -13.75 20.59
N THR A 10 1.61 -13.58 19.93
CA THR A 10 1.76 -12.91 18.63
C THR A 10 1.74 -13.95 17.50
N ALA A 11 1.17 -13.58 16.34
CA ALA A 11 1.11 -14.44 15.17
C ALA A 11 1.22 -13.64 13.86
N ARG A 12 1.50 -14.35 12.76
CA ARG A 12 1.50 -13.85 11.37
C ARG A 12 0.96 -14.92 10.42
N TYR A 13 0.66 -14.52 9.19
CA TYR A 13 0.50 -15.45 8.07
C TYR A 13 1.81 -15.57 7.29
N THR A 14 2.02 -16.70 6.63
CA THR A 14 3.28 -17.00 5.89
C THR A 14 3.07 -17.35 4.42
N HIS A 15 1.82 -17.55 3.97
CA HIS A 15 1.48 -17.80 2.56
C HIS A 15 2.32 -18.93 1.92
N ASP A 16 2.50 -20.04 2.63
CA ASP A 16 3.44 -21.13 2.26
C ASP A 16 3.10 -21.82 0.91
N SER A 17 1.85 -21.73 0.45
CA SER A 17 1.42 -22.23 -0.86
C SER A 17 1.79 -21.33 -2.04
N ALA A 18 2.31 -20.14 -1.78
CA ALA A 18 2.67 -19.16 -2.78
C ALA A 18 4.18 -18.94 -2.83
N SER A 19 4.68 -18.65 -4.03
CA SER A 19 6.08 -18.33 -4.29
C SER A 19 6.19 -17.12 -5.21
N ARG A 20 7.39 -16.56 -5.30
CA ARG A 20 7.73 -15.45 -6.22
C ARG A 20 9.15 -15.60 -6.74
N LYS A 21 9.49 -14.93 -7.84
CA LYS A 21 10.88 -14.93 -8.34
C LYS A 21 11.84 -14.27 -7.34
N ASN A 22 13.06 -14.82 -7.28
CA ASN A 22 14.17 -14.17 -6.58
C ASN A 22 14.60 -12.90 -7.32
N LEU A 23 14.67 -11.79 -6.60
CA LEU A 23 15.10 -10.50 -7.13
C LEU A 23 16.51 -10.16 -6.69
N ALA A 24 17.19 -9.33 -7.48
CA ALA A 24 18.43 -8.73 -7.06
C ALA A 24 18.18 -7.73 -5.92
N THR A 25 19.16 -7.57 -5.06
CA THR A 25 19.25 -6.47 -4.11
C THR A 25 20.06 -5.32 -4.69
N GLY A 26 19.95 -4.12 -4.11
CA GLY A 26 20.82 -3.00 -4.49
C GLY A 26 22.31 -3.34 -4.44
N ALA A 27 22.76 -4.03 -3.40
CA ALA A 27 24.17 -4.43 -3.26
C ALA A 27 24.60 -5.50 -4.30
N SER A 28 23.71 -6.45 -4.60
CA SER A 28 23.99 -7.51 -5.58
C SER A 28 23.82 -7.06 -7.04
N GLU A 29 23.26 -5.87 -7.29
CA GLU A 29 23.09 -5.33 -8.65
C GLU A 29 24.42 -5.35 -9.41
N SER A 30 25.52 -5.01 -8.75
CA SER A 30 26.87 -5.00 -9.32
C SER A 30 27.35 -6.37 -9.84
N ALA A 31 26.84 -7.46 -9.27
CA ALA A 31 27.13 -8.82 -9.67
C ALA A 31 26.27 -9.30 -10.86
N MET A 32 25.18 -8.59 -11.19
CA MET A 32 24.35 -8.90 -12.36
C MET A 32 25.12 -8.72 -13.66
N THR A 33 24.87 -9.62 -14.61
CA THR A 33 25.37 -9.47 -15.98
C THR A 33 24.64 -8.35 -16.72
N ASP A 34 25.27 -7.82 -17.77
CA ASP A 34 24.65 -6.76 -18.59
C ASP A 34 23.33 -7.20 -19.24
N GLU A 35 23.22 -8.49 -19.60
CA GLU A 35 21.97 -9.08 -20.12
C GLU A 35 20.85 -9.13 -19.07
N GLU A 36 21.18 -9.43 -17.81
CA GLU A 36 20.18 -9.46 -16.73
C GLU A 36 19.65 -8.06 -16.39
N ARG A 37 20.52 -7.04 -16.48
CA ARG A 37 20.17 -5.63 -16.29
C ARG A 37 19.38 -5.03 -17.46
N LYS A 38 19.59 -5.55 -18.68
CA LYS A 38 18.97 -5.01 -19.89
C LYS A 38 17.45 -5.17 -19.84
N PRO A 39 16.66 -4.14 -20.17
CA PRO A 39 15.19 -4.24 -20.23
C PRO A 39 14.74 -5.30 -21.23
N ARG A 40 13.61 -5.95 -20.94
CA ARG A 40 12.94 -6.89 -21.86
C ARG A 40 11.69 -6.23 -22.43
N ASP A 41 11.41 -6.46 -23.71
CA ASP A 41 10.24 -5.89 -24.35
C ASP A 41 8.99 -6.67 -23.90
N PHE A 42 8.01 -5.96 -23.35
CA PHE A 42 6.71 -6.50 -23.01
C PHE A 42 5.62 -5.88 -23.90
N ILE A 43 4.78 -6.73 -24.48
CA ILE A 43 3.66 -6.31 -25.33
C ILE A 43 2.36 -6.80 -24.66
N PRO A 44 1.55 -5.90 -24.10
CA PRO A 44 0.36 -6.30 -23.36
C PRO A 44 -0.74 -6.79 -24.29
N LEU A 45 -1.62 -7.62 -23.74
CA LEU A 45 -2.73 -8.20 -24.49
C LEU A 45 -3.80 -7.14 -24.77
N VAL A 46 -3.90 -6.70 -26.03
CA VAL A 46 -4.95 -5.76 -26.47
C VAL A 46 -6.11 -6.51 -27.13
N ARG A 47 -7.33 -6.08 -26.80
CA ARG A 47 -8.58 -6.60 -27.39
C ARG A 47 -8.69 -6.19 -28.87
N THR A 48 -9.10 -7.11 -29.74
CA THR A 48 -9.40 -6.83 -31.16
C THR A 48 -10.68 -6.00 -31.30
N ARG A 49 -10.68 -5.01 -32.20
CA ARG A 49 -11.74 -3.98 -32.29
C ARG A 49 -12.38 -3.81 -33.68
N SER A 50 -12.27 -4.82 -34.56
CA SER A 50 -12.53 -4.65 -36.01
C SER A 50 -13.88 -4.03 -36.37
N ASP A 51 -14.89 -4.16 -35.50
CA ASP A 51 -16.27 -3.73 -35.79
C ASP A 51 -16.89 -2.82 -34.70
N GLU A 52 -16.07 -2.25 -33.81
CA GLU A 52 -16.53 -1.45 -32.67
C GLU A 52 -16.11 0.03 -32.72
N PRO A 53 -16.91 0.96 -32.17
CA PRO A 53 -16.50 2.35 -32.05
C PRO A 53 -15.32 2.48 -31.09
N VAL A 54 -14.26 3.17 -31.53
CA VAL A 54 -13.07 3.46 -30.72
C VAL A 54 -13.13 4.90 -30.21
N LEU A 55 -12.71 5.13 -28.97
CA LEU A 55 -12.62 6.48 -28.43
C LEU A 55 -11.46 7.21 -29.13
N ALA A 56 -11.72 8.39 -29.69
CA ALA A 56 -10.72 9.20 -30.38
C ALA A 56 -10.35 10.43 -29.56
N TRP A 57 -9.06 10.61 -29.32
CA TRP A 57 -8.48 11.79 -28.67
C TRP A 57 -7.05 12.00 -29.17
N GLU A 58 -6.44 13.15 -28.85
CA GLU A 58 -5.09 13.47 -29.31
C GLU A 58 -4.04 12.60 -28.59
N ARG A 59 -3.43 11.63 -29.29
CA ARG A 59 -2.43 10.72 -28.71
C ARG A 59 -1.00 11.22 -28.92
N LYS A 60 -0.11 11.00 -27.95
CA LYS A 60 1.30 11.45 -28.01
C LYS A 60 2.10 10.77 -29.12
N ARG A 61 1.77 9.52 -29.43
CA ARG A 61 2.30 8.75 -30.56
C ARG A 61 1.26 8.79 -31.68
N GLY A 62 1.65 9.16 -32.90
CA GLY A 62 0.77 9.40 -34.06
C GLY A 62 -0.06 8.20 -34.57
N ASP A 63 -0.29 7.18 -33.73
CA ASP A 63 -1.18 6.06 -33.99
C ASP A 63 -2.61 6.39 -33.53
N SER A 64 -3.24 7.31 -34.26
CA SER A 64 -4.66 7.65 -34.09
C SER A 64 -5.60 6.47 -34.37
N ASN A 65 -5.08 5.34 -34.88
CA ASN A 65 -5.84 4.14 -35.23
C ASN A 65 -5.74 3.03 -34.18
N GLY A 66 -4.91 3.16 -33.13
CA GLY A 66 -4.85 2.25 -31.98
C GLY A 66 -4.70 0.77 -32.34
N THR A 67 -4.01 0.46 -33.44
CA THR A 67 -3.99 -0.89 -34.02
C THR A 67 -2.82 -1.72 -33.53
N GLN A 68 -1.78 -1.09 -32.96
CA GLN A 68 -0.65 -1.79 -32.37
C GLN A 68 -0.51 -1.49 -30.87
N PRO A 69 -0.38 -2.53 -30.02
CA PRO A 69 -0.08 -2.34 -28.61
C PRO A 69 1.26 -1.61 -28.43
N PRO A 70 1.36 -0.64 -27.50
CA PRO A 70 2.65 -0.06 -27.16
C PRO A 70 3.58 -1.14 -26.60
N ILE A 71 4.85 -1.08 -27.00
CA ILE A 71 5.92 -1.88 -26.38
C ILE A 71 6.32 -1.15 -25.09
N HIS A 72 6.38 -1.90 -23.98
CA HIS A 72 6.84 -1.41 -22.69
C HIS A 72 8.15 -2.10 -22.31
N ASP A 73 9.03 -1.33 -21.66
CA ASP A 73 10.30 -1.84 -21.20
C ASP A 73 10.13 -2.47 -19.79
N ALA A 74 10.31 -3.79 -19.69
CA ALA A 74 10.27 -4.53 -18.44
C ALA A 74 11.64 -4.52 -17.74
N HIS A 75 11.81 -3.57 -16.81
CA HIS A 75 13.03 -3.40 -16.02
C HIS A 75 13.14 -4.43 -14.89
N PRO A 76 14.36 -4.80 -14.46
CA PRO A 76 14.52 -5.54 -13.23
C PRO A 76 14.07 -4.68 -12.03
N LEU A 77 13.37 -5.30 -11.10
CA LEU A 77 13.09 -4.78 -9.77
C LEU A 77 14.18 -5.20 -8.79
N PHE A 78 14.47 -4.33 -7.84
CA PHE A 78 15.50 -4.52 -6.83
C PHE A 78 14.93 -4.45 -5.42
N VAL A 79 15.25 -5.44 -4.58
CA VAL A 79 14.91 -5.43 -3.15
C VAL A 79 15.85 -4.46 -2.44
N ARG A 80 15.26 -3.46 -1.80
CA ARG A 80 15.95 -2.46 -1.00
C ARG A 80 15.94 -2.83 0.47
N GLU A 81 14.82 -3.34 0.95
CA GLU A 81 14.62 -3.63 2.37
C GLU A 81 13.75 -4.87 2.55
N LYS A 82 14.00 -5.61 3.62
CA LYS A 82 13.17 -6.73 4.10
C LYS A 82 12.65 -6.41 5.50
N VAL A 83 11.33 -6.48 5.67
CA VAL A 83 10.64 -6.09 6.91
C VAL A 83 9.76 -7.22 7.42
N SER A 84 9.91 -7.58 8.70
CA SER A 84 9.04 -8.55 9.40
C SER A 84 8.57 -8.00 10.75
N PRO A 85 7.36 -7.43 10.83
CA PRO A 85 6.86 -6.82 12.07
C PRO A 85 6.68 -7.81 13.22
N ALA A 86 6.31 -9.07 12.92
CA ALA A 86 6.14 -10.09 13.94
C ALA A 86 7.47 -10.46 14.63
N ASP A 87 8.53 -10.64 13.84
CA ASP A 87 9.85 -10.97 14.39
C ASP A 87 10.42 -9.82 15.22
N PHE A 88 10.20 -8.57 14.77
CA PHE A 88 10.54 -7.38 15.52
C PHE A 88 9.85 -7.36 16.89
N VAL A 89 8.55 -7.61 16.96
CA VAL A 89 7.82 -7.63 18.24
C VAL A 89 8.23 -8.81 19.11
N ASP A 90 8.51 -9.98 18.53
CA ASP A 90 8.98 -11.13 19.30
C ASP A 90 10.36 -10.85 19.94
N SER A 91 11.24 -10.09 19.25
CA SER A 91 12.50 -9.63 19.85
C SER A 91 12.30 -8.67 21.04
N LEU A 92 11.23 -7.85 21.03
CA LEU A 92 10.89 -6.95 22.15
C LEU A 92 10.34 -7.70 23.37
N LYS A 93 9.88 -8.95 23.19
CA LYS A 93 9.33 -9.79 24.27
C LYS A 93 10.38 -10.75 24.86
N SER A 94 11.38 -11.14 24.07
CA SER A 94 12.43 -12.06 24.53
C SER A 94 13.39 -11.33 25.48
N THR A 95 13.57 -11.86 26.69
CA THR A 95 14.57 -11.38 27.67
C THR A 95 15.96 -12.01 27.47
N SER A 96 16.09 -12.93 26.51
CA SER A 96 17.33 -13.66 26.19
C SER A 96 17.61 -13.56 24.70
N ASP A 97 18.79 -13.04 24.35
CA ASP A 97 19.30 -12.81 22.99
C ASP A 97 19.57 -14.08 22.16
N ASN A 98 19.35 -15.28 22.71
CA ASN A 98 19.75 -16.57 22.12
C ASN A 98 18.92 -17.02 20.88
N GLY A 99 18.29 -16.11 20.16
CA GLY A 99 17.63 -16.40 18.88
C GLY A 99 17.57 -15.23 17.91
N GLN A 100 18.20 -14.09 18.22
CA GLN A 100 18.01 -12.83 17.48
C GLN A 100 18.72 -12.77 16.12
N GLY A 101 19.62 -13.72 15.81
CA GLY A 101 20.40 -13.72 14.56
C GLY A 101 20.25 -14.95 13.66
N GLU A 102 19.84 -16.11 14.18
CA GLU A 102 20.06 -17.39 13.46
C GLU A 102 18.92 -17.86 12.55
N LEU A 103 17.75 -17.21 12.50
CA LEU A 103 16.56 -17.81 11.87
C LEU A 103 15.75 -16.90 10.92
N LEU A 104 16.17 -15.65 10.70
CA LEU A 104 15.36 -14.69 9.92
C LEU A 104 15.69 -14.69 8.43
N GLY A 105 16.97 -14.63 8.04
CA GLY A 105 17.37 -14.57 6.62
C GLY A 105 16.99 -15.83 5.83
N GLU A 106 17.24 -17.02 6.38
CA GLU A 106 16.96 -18.30 5.72
C GLU A 106 15.46 -18.60 5.61
N ARG A 107 14.66 -18.28 6.63
CA ARG A 107 13.19 -18.49 6.59
C ARG A 107 12.46 -17.49 5.71
N PHE A 108 12.97 -16.27 5.59
CA PHE A 108 12.31 -15.19 4.83
C PHE A 108 12.31 -15.47 3.33
N ASN A 109 13.44 -15.97 2.79
CA ASN A 109 13.55 -16.29 1.37
C ASN A 109 13.32 -17.77 1.07
N GLY A 110 13.76 -18.70 1.95
CA GLY A 110 13.65 -20.14 1.67
C GLY A 110 14.45 -20.57 0.45
N TYR A 111 15.68 -20.07 0.29
CA TYR A 111 16.53 -20.42 -0.85
C TYR A 111 16.74 -21.95 -0.93
N PRO A 112 16.71 -22.54 -2.14
CA PRO A 112 16.99 -23.97 -2.32
C PRO A 112 18.41 -24.38 -1.92
N ASP A 113 19.37 -23.49 -2.14
CA ASP A 113 20.81 -23.66 -1.88
C ASP A 113 21.50 -22.29 -1.73
N GLU A 114 22.77 -22.26 -1.31
CA GLU A 114 23.53 -21.01 -1.10
C GLU A 114 23.79 -20.23 -2.41
N ASP A 115 23.99 -20.92 -3.55
CA ASP A 115 24.31 -20.29 -4.83
C ASP A 115 23.08 -19.61 -5.47
N SER A 116 21.88 -20.12 -5.16
CA SER A 116 20.61 -19.54 -5.57
C SER A 116 20.47 -18.06 -5.19
N GLN A 117 21.19 -17.56 -4.18
CA GLN A 117 21.17 -16.15 -3.80
C GLN A 117 21.58 -15.19 -4.95
N TYR A 118 22.38 -15.66 -5.90
CA TYR A 118 22.87 -14.88 -7.05
C TYR A 118 22.19 -15.23 -8.38
N GLN A 119 21.13 -16.05 -8.37
CA GLN A 119 20.39 -16.43 -9.57
C GLN A 119 19.07 -15.68 -9.64
N TRP A 120 19.07 -14.47 -10.20
CA TRP A 120 17.89 -13.60 -10.23
C TRP A 120 16.92 -14.00 -11.34
N TYR A 121 15.62 -13.99 -11.05
CA TYR A 121 14.53 -14.40 -11.97
C TYR A 121 14.59 -15.85 -12.47
N GLN A 122 15.45 -16.71 -11.90
CA GLN A 122 15.63 -18.09 -12.38
C GLN A 122 14.88 -19.13 -11.55
N HIS A 123 14.68 -18.89 -10.26
CA HIS A 123 13.96 -19.76 -9.36
C HIS A 123 13.01 -18.97 -8.46
N ASP A 124 12.13 -19.72 -7.83
CA ASP A 124 11.15 -19.18 -6.91
C ASP A 124 11.64 -19.26 -5.47
N ILE A 125 11.28 -18.26 -4.69
CA ILE A 125 11.49 -18.13 -3.26
C ILE A 125 10.14 -17.99 -2.56
N ASN A 126 10.13 -18.06 -1.23
CA ASN A 126 8.95 -17.86 -0.41
C ASN A 126 8.23 -16.54 -0.75
N TRP A 127 6.90 -16.57 -0.74
CA TRP A 127 6.12 -15.36 -0.96
C TRP A 127 6.38 -14.31 0.14
N ASN A 128 6.65 -13.09 -0.31
CA ASN A 128 6.70 -11.91 0.54
C ASN A 128 5.87 -10.82 -0.11
N ASN A 129 5.01 -10.15 0.67
CA ASN A 129 4.21 -9.04 0.16
C ASN A 129 5.11 -7.87 -0.28
N ARG A 130 4.64 -7.01 -1.19
CA ARG A 130 5.54 -6.10 -1.92
C ARG A 130 5.06 -4.66 -1.92
N LEU A 131 5.92 -3.76 -1.46
CA LEU A 131 5.75 -2.32 -1.55
C LEU A 131 6.82 -1.74 -2.49
N ILE A 132 6.43 -1.32 -3.68
CA ILE A 132 7.36 -1.00 -4.77
C ILE A 132 7.37 0.51 -5.03
N HIS A 133 8.55 1.13 -4.96
CA HIS A 133 8.76 2.50 -5.40
C HIS A 133 9.09 2.53 -6.89
N GLY A 134 8.24 3.16 -7.70
CA GLY A 134 8.46 3.26 -9.14
C GLY A 134 7.20 3.62 -9.91
N GLU A 135 7.34 3.91 -11.20
CA GLU A 135 6.21 4.19 -12.06
C GLU A 135 5.39 2.91 -12.31
N SER A 136 4.08 3.00 -12.07
CA SER A 136 3.17 1.87 -12.12
C SER A 136 3.22 1.09 -13.44
N ALA A 137 3.39 1.77 -14.58
CA ALA A 137 3.50 1.10 -15.88
C ALA A 137 4.77 0.24 -16.02
N GLU A 138 5.91 0.74 -15.55
CA GLU A 138 7.18 -0.01 -15.53
C GLU A 138 7.10 -1.20 -14.57
N VAL A 139 6.52 -0.98 -13.38
CA VAL A 139 6.31 -2.03 -12.38
C VAL A 139 5.44 -3.15 -12.95
N MET A 140 4.28 -2.82 -13.54
CA MET A 140 3.40 -3.82 -14.15
C MET A 140 4.06 -4.57 -15.30
N SER A 141 4.88 -3.90 -16.11
CA SER A 141 5.62 -4.53 -17.22
C SER A 141 6.68 -5.50 -16.70
N SER A 142 7.40 -5.12 -15.64
CA SER A 142 8.35 -6.00 -14.95
C SER A 142 7.69 -7.24 -14.37
N LEU A 143 6.59 -7.04 -13.62
CA LEU A 143 5.80 -8.13 -13.05
C LEU A 143 5.32 -9.10 -14.13
N SER A 144 4.89 -8.58 -15.28
CA SER A 144 4.32 -9.39 -16.36
C SER A 144 5.37 -10.23 -17.10
N GLU A 145 6.52 -9.65 -17.45
CA GLU A 145 7.52 -10.26 -18.35
C GLU A 145 8.67 -10.96 -17.61
N ARG A 146 9.08 -10.47 -16.44
CA ARG A 146 10.21 -11.04 -15.69
C ARG A 146 9.80 -12.01 -14.60
N GLU A 147 8.61 -11.82 -14.07
CA GLU A 147 8.11 -12.58 -12.92
C GLU A 147 6.87 -13.42 -13.22
N ASP A 148 6.44 -13.48 -14.49
CA ASP A 148 5.34 -14.31 -14.98
C ASP A 148 3.98 -14.04 -14.30
N PHE A 149 3.72 -12.81 -13.81
CA PHE A 149 2.43 -12.46 -13.17
C PHE A 149 1.27 -12.21 -14.16
N THR A 150 1.47 -12.44 -15.45
CA THR A 150 0.40 -12.32 -16.45
C THR A 150 -0.70 -13.33 -16.15
N GLY A 151 -1.91 -12.87 -15.82
CA GLY A 151 -3.01 -13.75 -15.48
C GLY A 151 -3.10 -14.18 -14.00
N GLU A 152 -2.26 -13.64 -13.11
CA GLU A 152 -2.17 -14.13 -11.72
C GLU A 152 -2.90 -13.26 -10.69
N VAL A 153 -3.24 -12.01 -11.03
CA VAL A 153 -3.84 -11.05 -10.09
C VAL A 153 -5.36 -11.24 -10.03
N GLN A 154 -5.90 -11.58 -8.86
CA GLN A 154 -7.34 -11.78 -8.70
C GLN A 154 -8.11 -10.46 -8.57
N MET A 155 -7.55 -9.47 -7.88
CA MET A 155 -8.19 -8.16 -7.74
C MET A 155 -7.20 -7.02 -7.95
N ILE A 156 -7.58 -6.05 -8.77
CA ILE A 156 -6.90 -4.75 -8.87
C ILE A 156 -7.80 -3.67 -8.26
N TYR A 157 -7.27 -2.92 -7.29
CA TYR A 157 -7.89 -1.68 -6.84
C TYR A 157 -7.09 -0.51 -7.40
N PHE A 158 -7.69 0.27 -8.29
CA PHE A 158 -7.03 1.38 -8.96
C PHE A 158 -7.67 2.69 -8.53
N ASP A 159 -6.92 3.53 -7.82
CA ASP A 159 -7.34 4.86 -7.36
C ASP A 159 -6.50 5.94 -8.04
N PRO A 160 -6.65 6.12 -9.37
CA PRO A 160 -5.84 7.07 -10.11
C PRO A 160 -6.13 8.51 -9.66
N PRO A 161 -5.25 9.45 -10.01
CA PRO A 161 -5.61 10.86 -9.99
C PRO A 161 -6.95 11.10 -10.71
N TYR A 162 -7.84 11.91 -10.11
CA TYR A 162 -9.20 12.11 -10.65
C TYR A 162 -9.25 13.01 -11.89
N GLY A 163 -8.12 13.59 -12.31
CA GLY A 163 -8.06 14.49 -13.47
C GLY A 163 -8.96 15.71 -13.32
N ILE A 164 -9.08 16.25 -12.10
CA ILE A 164 -9.93 17.40 -11.79
C ILE A 164 -9.46 18.60 -12.62
N SER A 165 -10.40 19.44 -13.07
CA SER A 165 -10.09 20.68 -13.78
C SER A 165 -8.96 21.44 -13.08
N TYR A 166 -8.02 21.96 -13.87
CA TYR A 166 -6.88 22.88 -13.64
C TYR A 166 -7.07 24.06 -12.64
N LYS A 167 -7.94 23.93 -11.64
CA LYS A 167 -8.29 24.94 -10.63
C LYS A 167 -8.62 24.40 -9.24
N SER A 168 -8.56 23.08 -8.96
CA SER A 168 -8.99 22.59 -7.64
C SER A 168 -7.86 22.59 -6.60
N ASN A 169 -7.95 23.58 -5.70
CA ASN A 169 -7.45 23.66 -4.32
C ASN A 169 -5.94 23.73 -4.01
N PHE A 170 -5.02 23.53 -4.95
CA PHE A 170 -3.59 23.84 -4.72
C PHE A 170 -2.88 24.51 -5.91
N GLN A 171 -3.64 24.92 -6.93
CA GLN A 171 -3.14 25.76 -8.01
C GLN A 171 -3.33 27.23 -7.64
N VAL A 172 -2.20 27.91 -7.46
CA VAL A 172 -2.17 29.37 -7.44
C VAL A 172 -2.32 29.80 -8.90
N ASP A 173 -3.49 30.32 -9.30
CA ASP A 173 -3.66 31.02 -10.57
C ASP A 173 -2.60 32.15 -10.60
N ALA A 174 -1.54 32.00 -11.40
CA ALA A 174 -0.48 33.01 -11.53
C ALA A 174 -0.98 34.34 -12.13
N ASP A 175 -2.19 34.35 -12.70
CA ASP A 175 -2.72 35.43 -13.51
C ASP A 175 -3.70 36.36 -12.78
N GLN A 176 -4.06 36.08 -11.52
CA GLN A 176 -4.92 36.97 -10.72
C GLN A 176 -4.10 37.84 -9.75
N ILE A 177 -3.50 38.90 -10.29
CA ILE A 177 -2.96 40.02 -9.50
C ILE A 177 -4.14 40.75 -8.85
N GLY A 178 -4.53 40.40 -7.62
CA GLY A 178 -5.53 41.20 -6.90
C GLY A 178 -6.26 40.59 -5.71
N THR A 179 -6.07 39.32 -5.36
CA THR A 179 -6.62 38.77 -4.11
C THR A 179 -5.50 38.46 -3.12
N GLU A 180 -5.62 38.96 -1.90
CA GLU A 180 -4.77 38.60 -0.76
C GLU A 180 -5.01 37.13 -0.39
N ASN A 181 -4.45 36.20 -1.17
CA ASN A 181 -4.42 34.80 -0.84
C ASN A 181 -3.34 34.58 0.23
N LYS A 182 -3.78 34.28 1.46
CA LYS A 182 -2.92 33.93 2.59
C LYS A 182 -2.08 32.70 2.22
N ARG A 183 -0.79 32.94 1.94
CA ARG A 183 0.25 31.94 1.63
C ARG A 183 0.44 30.86 2.71
N GLU A 184 -0.08 31.10 3.92
CA GLU A 184 -0.04 30.18 5.07
C GLU A 184 -0.83 28.86 4.88
N HIS A 185 -1.68 28.76 3.84
CA HIS A 185 -2.47 27.57 3.54
C HIS A 185 -1.92 26.68 2.41
N ILE A 186 -0.79 27.07 1.79
CA ILE A 186 -0.08 26.19 0.86
C ILE A 186 0.68 25.17 1.72
N PRO A 187 0.54 23.86 1.48
CA PRO A 187 1.34 22.85 2.18
C PRO A 187 2.80 23.18 1.92
N LEU A 188 3.57 23.38 3.00
CA LEU A 188 5.02 23.61 2.92
C LEU A 188 5.76 22.39 2.33
N ASP A 189 5.08 21.25 2.25
CA ASP A 189 5.58 20.02 1.68
C ASP A 189 5.34 19.96 0.14
N PRO A 190 6.39 20.08 -0.68
CA PRO A 190 6.29 20.02 -2.14
C PRO A 190 5.82 18.66 -2.68
N LEU A 191 5.86 17.59 -1.87
CA LEU A 191 5.33 16.27 -2.24
C LEU A 191 3.81 16.18 -2.15
N THR A 192 3.24 16.87 -1.15
CA THR A 192 1.81 17.14 -1.11
C THR A 192 1.40 17.91 -2.37
N VAL A 193 2.19 18.89 -2.80
CA VAL A 193 1.93 19.65 -4.04
C VAL A 193 2.01 18.77 -5.29
N THR A 194 2.92 17.79 -5.38
CA THR A 194 3.00 16.86 -6.54
C THR A 194 1.84 15.87 -6.58
N ALA A 195 1.39 15.35 -5.44
CA ALA A 195 0.18 14.52 -5.35
C ALA A 195 -1.10 15.27 -5.79
N PHE A 196 -1.05 16.61 -5.86
CA PHE A 196 -2.16 17.47 -6.30
C PHE A 196 -1.91 18.22 -7.63
N ARG A 197 -0.70 18.18 -8.18
CA ARG A 197 -0.33 18.82 -9.46
C ARG A 197 -0.13 17.78 -10.54
N ASP A 198 -1.22 17.08 -10.85
CA ASP A 198 -1.38 16.36 -12.11
C ASP A 198 -1.24 17.36 -13.29
N THR A 199 -0.01 17.62 -13.71
CA THR A 199 0.29 18.52 -14.83
C THR A 199 0.43 17.69 -16.08
N TYR A 200 -0.72 17.40 -16.68
CA TYR A 200 -0.79 16.75 -17.98
C TYR A 200 -0.48 17.78 -19.07
N GLU A 201 0.64 17.66 -19.77
CA GLU A 201 1.08 18.63 -20.81
C GLU A 201 -0.04 19.04 -21.81
N ARG A 202 -0.86 18.06 -22.23
CA ARG A 202 -2.02 18.26 -23.13
C ARG A 202 -3.38 18.17 -22.40
N GLY A 203 -3.39 18.43 -21.10
CA GLY A 203 -4.55 18.28 -20.24
C GLY A 203 -5.17 16.88 -20.32
N ILE A 204 -6.49 16.82 -20.53
CA ILE A 204 -7.24 15.56 -20.53
C ILE A 204 -6.70 14.52 -21.52
N HIS A 205 -6.06 14.94 -22.61
CA HIS A 205 -5.52 14.02 -23.61
C HIS A 205 -4.34 13.19 -23.08
N SER A 206 -3.46 13.79 -22.28
CA SER A 206 -2.34 13.04 -21.70
C SER A 206 -2.81 12.16 -20.54
N TYR A 207 -3.82 12.60 -19.78
CA TYR A 207 -4.49 11.76 -18.80
C TYR A 207 -5.08 10.50 -19.42
N LEU A 208 -5.82 10.64 -20.53
CA LEU A 208 -6.43 9.50 -21.23
C LEU A 208 -5.38 8.56 -21.83
N ASP A 209 -4.29 9.09 -22.38
CA ASP A 209 -3.16 8.28 -22.88
C ASP A 209 -2.56 7.43 -21.75
N GLU A 210 -2.25 8.05 -20.60
CA GLU A 210 -1.65 7.36 -19.45
C GLU A 210 -2.59 6.32 -18.84
N MET A 211 -3.88 6.68 -18.65
CA MET A 211 -4.86 5.75 -18.12
C MET A 211 -5.10 4.58 -19.08
N HIS A 212 -5.04 4.79 -20.40
CA HIS A 212 -5.21 3.72 -21.39
C HIS A 212 -4.09 2.70 -21.29
N GLU A 213 -2.85 3.19 -21.21
CA GLU A 213 -1.65 2.38 -21.00
C GLU A 213 -1.76 1.56 -19.70
N LYS A 214 -2.03 2.23 -18.57
CA LYS A 214 -2.13 1.56 -17.26
C LYS A 214 -3.25 0.52 -17.21
N LEU A 215 -4.43 0.80 -17.77
CA LEU A 215 -5.55 -0.15 -17.82
C LEU A 215 -5.22 -1.37 -18.70
N THR A 216 -4.49 -1.18 -19.79
CA THR A 216 -4.08 -2.27 -20.70
C THR A 216 -3.09 -3.23 -20.00
N LEU A 217 -2.16 -2.68 -19.24
CA LEU A 217 -1.26 -3.46 -18.38
C LEU A 217 -2.03 -4.17 -17.25
N CYS A 218 -2.96 -3.48 -16.58
CA CYS A 218 -3.83 -4.08 -15.56
C CYS A 218 -4.62 -5.29 -16.11
N ARG A 219 -5.19 -5.16 -17.31
CA ARG A 219 -5.92 -6.26 -17.97
C ARG A 219 -5.04 -7.50 -18.21
N SER A 220 -3.76 -7.29 -18.49
CA SER A 220 -2.80 -8.38 -18.72
C SER A 220 -2.48 -9.14 -17.42
N LEU A 221 -2.37 -8.42 -16.30
CA LEU A 221 -2.11 -9.02 -14.98
C LEU A 221 -3.32 -9.77 -14.40
N LEU A 222 -4.55 -9.39 -14.74
CA LEU A 222 -5.74 -10.00 -14.16
C LEU A 222 -5.87 -11.49 -14.51
N HIS A 223 -6.24 -12.30 -13.52
CA HIS A 223 -6.75 -13.65 -13.71
C HIS A 223 -8.07 -13.65 -14.49
N GLU A 224 -8.43 -14.76 -15.14
CA GLU A 224 -9.67 -14.88 -15.93
C GLU A 224 -10.93 -14.60 -15.09
N THR A 225 -10.93 -15.04 -13.84
CA THR A 225 -11.99 -14.75 -12.85
C THR A 225 -11.80 -13.41 -12.12
N GLY A 226 -10.76 -12.66 -12.49
CA GLY A 226 -10.28 -11.47 -11.80
C GLY A 226 -11.15 -10.23 -12.05
N SER A 227 -11.08 -9.29 -11.11
CA SER A 227 -11.83 -8.03 -11.16
C SER A 227 -10.94 -6.81 -10.95
N ILE A 228 -11.24 -5.73 -11.66
CA ILE A 228 -10.67 -4.40 -11.42
C ILE A 228 -11.76 -3.44 -10.92
N PHE A 229 -11.40 -2.65 -9.92
CA PHE A 229 -12.21 -1.55 -9.40
C PHE A 229 -11.46 -0.25 -9.62
N VAL A 230 -12.00 0.65 -10.44
CA VAL A 230 -11.42 1.98 -10.67
C VAL A 230 -12.21 3.03 -9.90
N GLN A 231 -11.59 3.68 -8.93
CA GLN A 231 -12.17 4.77 -8.16
C GLN A 231 -12.02 6.10 -8.90
N ILE A 232 -13.12 6.84 -9.07
CA ILE A 232 -13.09 8.08 -9.85
C ILE A 232 -14.19 9.07 -9.45
N GLY A 233 -13.86 10.37 -9.52
CA GLY A 233 -14.79 11.48 -9.31
C GLY A 233 -15.82 11.67 -10.43
N ASN A 234 -16.81 12.53 -10.18
CA ASN A 234 -17.88 12.85 -11.15
C ASN A 234 -17.37 13.50 -12.44
N GLU A 235 -16.18 14.10 -12.42
CA GLU A 235 -15.60 14.86 -13.53
C GLU A 235 -15.23 13.96 -14.72
N ASN A 236 -14.66 12.79 -14.43
CA ASN A 236 -14.08 11.89 -15.44
C ASN A 236 -14.69 10.49 -15.45
N VAL A 237 -15.68 10.19 -14.60
CA VAL A 237 -16.35 8.87 -14.56
C VAL A 237 -16.82 8.38 -15.92
N LEU A 238 -17.38 9.26 -16.76
CA LEU A 238 -17.86 8.88 -18.09
C LEU A 238 -16.69 8.58 -19.06
N ARG A 239 -15.63 9.39 -19.02
CA ARG A 239 -14.44 9.19 -19.88
C ARG A 239 -13.72 7.92 -19.48
N MET A 240 -13.53 7.70 -18.18
CA MET A 240 -12.89 6.50 -17.64
C MET A 240 -13.72 5.24 -17.90
N GLY A 241 -15.04 5.33 -17.83
CA GLY A 241 -15.94 4.24 -18.21
C GLY A 241 -15.81 3.84 -19.68
N LEU A 242 -15.74 4.83 -20.60
CA LEU A 242 -15.52 4.55 -22.03
C LEU A 242 -14.13 3.95 -22.28
N LEU A 243 -13.12 4.41 -21.55
CA LEU A 243 -11.76 3.86 -21.65
C LEU A 243 -11.71 2.40 -21.16
N CYS A 244 -12.41 2.09 -20.06
CA CYS A 244 -12.55 0.73 -19.58
C CYS A 244 -13.34 -0.14 -20.56
N ASP A 245 -14.42 0.38 -21.18
CA ASP A 245 -15.15 -0.34 -22.24
C ASP A 245 -14.23 -0.65 -23.44
N GLU A 246 -13.33 0.27 -23.82
CA GLU A 246 -12.35 0.07 -24.90
C GLU A 246 -11.27 -0.98 -24.57
N VAL A 247 -10.82 -1.07 -23.31
CA VAL A 247 -9.78 -2.00 -22.85
C VAL A 247 -10.34 -3.38 -22.50
N PHE A 248 -11.38 -3.43 -21.68
CA PHE A 248 -11.97 -4.66 -21.14
C PHE A 248 -13.12 -5.20 -21.98
N GLY A 249 -13.79 -4.34 -22.76
CA GLY A 249 -15.03 -4.66 -23.46
C GLY A 249 -16.28 -4.26 -22.67
N PRO A 250 -17.30 -3.65 -23.30
CA PRO A 250 -18.53 -3.25 -22.62
C PRO A 250 -19.33 -4.43 -22.04
N GLU A 251 -19.17 -5.63 -22.61
CA GLU A 251 -19.71 -6.89 -22.11
C GLU A 251 -19.16 -7.26 -20.72
N ASN A 252 -17.92 -6.87 -20.43
CA ASN A 252 -17.20 -7.18 -19.21
C ASN A 252 -17.40 -6.16 -18.09
N ARG A 253 -18.16 -5.09 -18.35
CA ARG A 253 -18.63 -4.18 -17.31
C ARG A 253 -19.61 -4.90 -16.38
N VAL A 254 -19.28 -4.97 -15.10
CA VAL A 254 -20.10 -5.63 -14.08
C VAL A 254 -21.07 -4.65 -13.44
N SER A 255 -20.58 -3.51 -12.94
CA SER A 255 -21.42 -2.50 -12.31
C SER A 255 -20.72 -1.13 -12.23
N LEU A 256 -21.51 -0.06 -12.33
CA LEU A 256 -21.14 1.26 -11.82
C LEU A 256 -21.67 1.35 -10.38
N ILE A 257 -20.76 1.48 -9.42
CA ILE A 257 -21.09 1.59 -8.00
C ILE A 257 -20.97 3.05 -7.60
N THR A 258 -22.03 3.61 -7.04
CA THR A 258 -22.04 4.97 -6.50
C THR A 258 -21.90 4.90 -5.00
N TYR A 259 -20.94 5.61 -4.43
CA TYR A 259 -20.82 5.72 -2.98
C TYR A 259 -20.86 7.17 -2.53
N ALA A 260 -21.61 7.42 -1.46
CA ALA A 260 -21.79 8.78 -0.95
C ALA A 260 -20.57 9.24 -0.15
N THR A 261 -20.16 10.48 -0.38
CA THR A 261 -19.04 11.13 0.33
C THR A 261 -19.57 12.22 1.27
N THR A 262 -18.85 12.50 2.35
CA THR A 262 -19.17 13.59 3.29
C THR A 262 -18.82 14.93 2.65
N GLY A 263 -19.66 15.43 1.75
CA GLY A 263 -19.48 16.77 1.18
C GLY A 263 -20.41 17.07 0.01
N GLY A 264 -21.49 17.81 0.28
CA GLY A 264 -22.14 18.64 -0.73
C GLY A 264 -21.62 20.07 -0.56
N GLY A 265 -20.60 20.45 -1.32
CA GLY A 265 -20.11 21.84 -1.32
C GLY A 265 -21.19 22.82 -1.80
N SER A 266 -20.98 24.11 -1.58
CA SER A 266 -21.85 25.13 -2.19
C SER A 266 -21.68 25.08 -3.71
N SER A 267 -22.74 24.70 -4.42
CA SER A 267 -22.79 24.72 -5.88
C SER A 267 -23.81 25.76 -6.35
N LYS A 268 -23.58 26.34 -7.53
CA LYS A 268 -24.59 27.13 -8.24
C LYS A 268 -25.71 26.24 -8.80
N THR A 269 -25.45 24.95 -8.92
CA THR A 269 -26.36 23.90 -9.40
C THR A 269 -26.53 22.83 -8.31
N LEU A 270 -27.02 21.63 -8.65
CA LEU A 270 -27.11 20.52 -7.69
C LEU A 270 -25.69 20.14 -7.21
N PRO A 271 -25.41 20.19 -5.89
CA PRO A 271 -24.12 19.74 -5.36
C PRO A 271 -23.91 18.25 -5.62
N SER A 272 -22.70 17.89 -6.06
CA SER A 272 -22.27 16.49 -6.06
C SER A 272 -21.95 16.07 -4.62
N ALA A 273 -22.39 14.87 -4.24
CA ALA A 273 -22.11 14.25 -2.94
C ALA A 273 -21.75 12.76 -3.10
N SER A 274 -21.21 12.40 -4.26
CA SER A 274 -20.96 11.01 -4.62
C SER A 274 -19.71 10.86 -5.46
N THR A 275 -19.00 9.77 -5.20
CA THR A 275 -17.88 9.27 -5.99
C THR A 275 -18.25 7.89 -6.54
N TYR A 276 -17.53 7.44 -7.55
CA TYR A 276 -17.88 6.24 -8.31
C TYR A 276 -16.77 5.19 -8.25
N LEU A 277 -17.16 3.93 -8.33
CA LEU A 277 -16.28 2.80 -8.64
C LEU A 277 -16.78 2.13 -9.93
N LEU A 278 -15.90 2.03 -10.90
CA LEU A 278 -16.12 1.25 -12.11
C LEU A 278 -15.64 -0.17 -11.85
N TRP A 279 -16.57 -1.14 -11.82
CA TRP A 279 -16.24 -2.55 -11.66
C TRP A 279 -16.29 -3.27 -13.00
N TYR A 280 -15.13 -3.74 -13.46
CA TYR A 280 -14.96 -4.59 -14.64
C TYR A 280 -14.36 -5.93 -14.25
N ALA A 281 -14.74 -6.98 -14.97
CA ALA A 281 -14.10 -8.28 -14.92
C ALA A 281 -13.14 -8.44 -16.11
N LYS A 282 -12.20 -9.39 -16.04
CA LYS A 282 -11.47 -9.81 -17.24
C LYS A 282 -12.39 -10.57 -18.19
N ASP A 283 -13.12 -11.56 -17.65
CA ASP A 283 -14.25 -12.23 -18.29
C ASP A 283 -15.45 -12.26 -17.32
N ARG A 284 -16.50 -11.51 -17.66
CA ARG A 284 -17.70 -11.43 -16.82
C ARG A 284 -18.43 -12.77 -16.68
N SER A 285 -18.30 -13.69 -17.63
CA SER A 285 -18.94 -15.00 -17.54
C SER A 285 -18.31 -15.90 -16.46
N GLN A 286 -17.06 -15.61 -16.08
CA GLN A 286 -16.27 -16.37 -15.10
C GLN A 286 -15.97 -15.57 -13.82
N VAL A 287 -16.49 -14.35 -13.71
CA VAL A 287 -16.15 -13.44 -12.61
C VAL A 287 -16.39 -14.07 -11.23
N LYS A 288 -15.37 -14.02 -10.38
CA LYS A 288 -15.52 -14.41 -8.97
C LYS A 288 -16.36 -13.35 -8.25
N TYR A 289 -17.54 -13.73 -7.76
CA TYR A 289 -18.43 -12.84 -7.01
C TYR A 289 -19.07 -13.51 -5.79
N ARG A 290 -18.86 -12.89 -4.63
CA ARG A 290 -19.50 -13.23 -3.35
C ARG A 290 -20.49 -12.15 -2.96
N ARG A 291 -21.66 -12.59 -2.54
CA ARG A 291 -22.69 -11.70 -2.01
C ARG A 291 -22.29 -11.28 -0.60
N ILE A 292 -22.08 -9.98 -0.42
CA ILE A 292 -21.88 -9.37 0.89
C ILE A 292 -23.21 -8.86 1.43
N TYR A 293 -23.36 -8.95 2.74
CA TYR A 293 -24.59 -8.60 3.45
C TYR A 293 -24.26 -7.57 4.52
N GLU A 294 -25.14 -6.57 4.70
CA GLU A 294 -25.06 -5.72 5.90
C GLU A 294 -25.69 -6.48 7.06
N ALA A 295 -24.97 -6.54 8.18
CA ALA A 295 -25.45 -7.16 9.40
C ALA A 295 -26.79 -6.55 9.81
N HIS A 296 -27.73 -7.41 10.12
CA HIS A 296 -29.04 -7.04 10.61
C HIS A 296 -29.01 -7.09 12.14
N ASP A 297 -29.03 -5.92 12.79
CA ASP A 297 -29.64 -5.84 14.11
C ASP A 297 -31.16 -6.02 13.96
N ARG A 298 -31.84 -6.37 15.05
CA ARG A 298 -33.30 -6.51 15.03
C ARG A 298 -33.98 -5.24 14.52
N LYS A 299 -33.39 -4.07 14.79
CA LYS A 299 -33.91 -2.77 14.33
C LYS A 299 -33.92 -2.66 12.80
N SER A 300 -32.82 -3.01 12.15
CA SER A 300 -32.69 -2.95 10.70
C SER A 300 -33.60 -3.97 10.01
N LEU A 301 -33.86 -5.13 10.63
CA LEU A 301 -34.87 -6.08 10.14
C LEU A 301 -36.27 -5.50 10.22
N VAL A 302 -36.63 -4.90 11.36
CA VAL A 302 -37.92 -4.23 11.53
C VAL A 302 -38.09 -3.10 10.50
N ASP A 303 -37.05 -2.30 10.27
CA ASP A 303 -37.07 -1.22 9.28
C ASP A 303 -37.16 -1.75 7.85
N ALA A 304 -36.47 -2.84 7.53
CA ALA A 304 -36.54 -3.48 6.22
C ALA A 304 -37.90 -4.14 5.95
N TRP A 305 -38.48 -4.79 6.97
CA TRP A 305 -39.75 -5.49 6.87
C TRP A 305 -40.95 -4.58 7.04
N THR A 306 -40.75 -3.37 7.59
CA THR A 306 -41.76 -2.33 7.78
C THR A 306 -43.05 -2.88 8.42
N PHE A 307 -44.19 -2.73 7.75
CA PHE A 307 -45.50 -3.17 8.25
C PHE A 307 -45.68 -4.70 8.29
N ALA A 308 -44.77 -5.44 7.63
CA ALA A 308 -44.77 -6.90 7.57
C ALA A 308 -43.98 -7.55 8.71
N ALA A 309 -43.23 -6.76 9.51
CA ALA A 309 -42.58 -7.24 10.73
C ALA A 309 -43.61 -7.66 11.79
N ARG A 310 -43.39 -8.82 12.40
CA ARG A 310 -44.20 -9.44 13.44
C ARG A 310 -43.29 -10.07 14.49
N VAL A 311 -43.88 -10.33 15.65
CA VAL A 311 -43.25 -11.13 16.69
C VAL A 311 -44.11 -12.37 16.93
N GLU A 312 -43.45 -13.52 16.99
CA GLU A 312 -44.02 -14.78 17.45
C GLU A 312 -43.71 -14.95 18.93
N LEU A 313 -44.76 -15.17 19.72
CA LEU A 313 -44.70 -15.40 21.16
C LEU A 313 -44.46 -16.88 21.46
N GLU A 314 -44.14 -17.21 22.72
CA GLU A 314 -43.87 -18.57 23.19
C GLU A 314 -45.05 -19.55 22.94
N ASP A 315 -46.29 -19.03 22.94
CA ASP A 315 -47.51 -19.80 22.64
C ASP A 315 -47.74 -20.05 21.14
N GLY A 316 -46.85 -19.54 20.27
CA GLY A 316 -46.95 -19.61 18.82
C GLY A 316 -47.90 -18.58 18.20
N GLU A 317 -48.51 -17.70 18.99
CA GLU A 317 -49.30 -16.60 18.46
C GLU A 317 -48.41 -15.51 17.87
N THR A 318 -48.80 -15.00 16.69
CA THR A 318 -48.09 -13.88 16.04
C THR A 318 -48.84 -12.58 16.21
N ARG A 319 -48.14 -11.52 16.64
CA ARG A 319 -48.70 -10.16 16.77
C ARG A 319 -47.83 -9.09 16.11
N ALA A 320 -48.40 -7.89 15.96
CA ALA A 320 -47.64 -6.72 15.54
C ALA A 320 -46.72 -6.22 16.66
N LEU A 321 -45.59 -5.62 16.28
CA LEU A 321 -44.69 -4.94 17.21
C LEU A 321 -45.34 -3.66 17.73
N THR A 322 -45.14 -3.36 19.02
CA THR A 322 -45.49 -2.06 19.63
C THR A 322 -44.57 -0.94 19.12
N LYS A 323 -44.86 0.32 19.44
CA LYS A 323 -44.00 1.43 18.99
C LYS A 323 -42.64 1.39 19.68
N GLU A 324 -42.61 0.99 20.93
CA GLU A 324 -41.41 0.84 21.75
C GLU A 324 -40.54 -0.30 21.22
N GLU A 325 -41.15 -1.46 20.89
CA GLU A 325 -40.47 -2.59 20.24
C GLU A 325 -39.98 -2.24 18.83
N GLN A 326 -40.69 -1.40 18.08
CA GLN A 326 -40.22 -0.95 16.76
C GLN A 326 -39.01 0.00 16.86
N GLN A 327 -38.93 0.80 17.92
CA GLN A 327 -37.84 1.75 18.11
C GLN A 327 -36.58 1.08 18.62
N ASP A 328 -36.71 0.15 19.56
CA ASP A 328 -35.60 -0.59 20.14
C ASP A 328 -36.02 -2.06 20.38
N PRO A 329 -36.02 -2.90 19.33
CA PRO A 329 -36.41 -4.30 19.45
C PRO A 329 -35.39 -5.15 20.20
N GLU A 330 -34.14 -4.69 20.37
CA GLU A 330 -33.16 -5.45 21.14
C GLU A 330 -33.46 -5.41 22.64
N SER A 331 -33.80 -4.23 23.17
CA SER A 331 -34.08 -4.10 24.61
C SER A 331 -35.53 -4.43 25.00
N ASN A 332 -36.49 -4.31 24.06
CA ASN A 332 -37.92 -4.40 24.39
C ASN A 332 -38.59 -5.72 23.99
N LEU A 333 -37.93 -6.59 23.22
CA LEU A 333 -38.42 -7.96 22.96
C LEU A 333 -37.82 -8.92 23.99
N SER A 334 -38.63 -9.84 24.54
CA SER A 334 -38.11 -10.89 25.42
C SER A 334 -37.21 -11.86 24.65
N GLU A 335 -36.33 -12.57 25.35
CA GLU A 335 -35.43 -13.57 24.73
C GLU A 335 -36.21 -14.71 24.05
N ASP A 336 -37.39 -15.05 24.57
CA ASP A 336 -38.25 -16.10 24.03
C ASP A 336 -39.10 -15.66 22.82
N CYS A 337 -39.09 -14.36 22.49
CA CYS A 337 -39.79 -13.82 21.33
C CYS A 337 -38.91 -13.89 20.07
N VAL A 338 -39.48 -14.37 18.95
CA VAL A 338 -38.79 -14.44 17.66
C VAL A 338 -39.40 -13.46 16.67
N LEU A 339 -38.55 -12.65 16.04
CA LEU A 339 -39.00 -11.73 15.00
C LEU A 339 -39.27 -12.51 13.69
N CYS A 340 -40.40 -12.24 13.05
CA CYS A 340 -40.77 -12.84 11.77
C CYS A 340 -41.33 -11.82 10.77
N HIS A 341 -41.23 -12.17 9.50
CA HIS A 341 -41.71 -11.39 8.37
C HIS A 341 -42.78 -12.17 7.62
N TRP A 342 -43.87 -11.49 7.27
CA TRP A 342 -44.87 -12.06 6.38
C TRP A 342 -44.57 -11.77 4.92
N THR A 343 -44.55 -12.83 4.12
CA THR A 343 -44.48 -12.72 2.66
C THR A 343 -45.72 -13.34 2.01
N PRO A 344 -46.29 -12.74 0.95
CA PRO A 344 -47.37 -13.35 0.20
C PRO A 344 -46.95 -14.71 -0.39
N LEU A 345 -47.84 -15.70 -0.35
CA LEU A 345 -47.63 -17.02 -0.98
C LEU A 345 -48.12 -17.10 -2.43
N VAL A 346 -48.28 -15.96 -3.10
CA VAL A 346 -48.78 -15.88 -4.47
C VAL A 346 -47.76 -15.24 -5.40
N SER A 347 -47.68 -15.73 -6.63
CA SER A 347 -46.84 -15.21 -7.71
C SER A 347 -47.72 -14.68 -8.84
N GLN A 348 -47.23 -13.66 -9.56
CA GLN A 348 -47.93 -13.10 -10.71
C GLN A 348 -47.91 -14.06 -11.90
N GLY A 349 -49.00 -14.09 -12.66
CA GLY A 349 -49.16 -14.91 -13.84
C GLY A 349 -50.17 -16.03 -13.68
N TRP A 350 -50.61 -16.57 -14.82
CA TRP A 350 -51.51 -17.71 -14.89
C TRP A 350 -50.72 -19.02 -14.73
N SER A 351 -51.29 -20.01 -14.03
CA SER A 351 -50.67 -21.33 -13.88
C SER A 351 -51.48 -22.41 -14.57
N ASN A 352 -50.81 -23.28 -15.33
CA ASN A 352 -51.39 -24.47 -15.93
C ASN A 352 -51.16 -25.74 -15.08
N THR A 353 -50.68 -25.60 -13.84
CA THR A 353 -50.22 -26.70 -12.97
C THR A 353 -51.12 -26.93 -11.75
N GLY A 354 -52.36 -26.42 -11.75
CA GLY A 354 -53.30 -26.53 -10.61
C GLY A 354 -53.00 -25.60 -9.42
N ARG A 355 -51.91 -24.82 -9.47
CA ARG A 355 -51.54 -23.84 -8.42
C ARG A 355 -52.50 -22.66 -8.27
N SER A 356 -53.55 -22.55 -9.08
CA SER A 356 -54.57 -21.51 -8.92
C SER A 356 -55.83 -22.03 -8.23
N GLU A 357 -55.88 -23.31 -7.87
CA GLU A 357 -57.02 -23.91 -7.19
C GLU A 357 -57.22 -23.30 -5.78
N PRO A 358 -58.46 -23.27 -5.27
CA PRO A 358 -58.72 -22.84 -3.89
C PRO A 358 -58.06 -23.79 -2.88
N TYR A 359 -57.38 -23.23 -1.89
CA TYR A 359 -56.73 -23.99 -0.81
C TYR A 359 -57.51 -23.81 0.49
N THR A 360 -57.81 -24.91 1.19
CA THR A 360 -58.57 -24.87 2.46
C THR A 360 -57.64 -25.10 3.64
N TRP A 361 -57.57 -24.15 4.57
CA TRP A 361 -56.73 -24.24 5.77
C TRP A 361 -57.45 -23.63 6.97
N ASN A 362 -57.38 -24.29 8.13
CA ASN A 362 -58.09 -23.90 9.37
C ASN A 362 -59.58 -23.57 9.16
N GLY A 363 -60.27 -24.37 8.33
CA GLY A 363 -61.69 -24.22 8.01
C GLY A 363 -62.03 -23.02 7.11
N ARG A 364 -61.03 -22.33 6.54
CA ARG A 364 -61.19 -21.20 5.62
C ARG A 364 -60.68 -21.54 4.23
N VAL A 365 -61.34 -21.02 3.20
CA VAL A 365 -60.98 -21.22 1.80
C VAL A 365 -60.25 -19.98 1.29
N PHE A 366 -59.03 -20.16 0.79
CA PHE A 366 -58.19 -19.12 0.19
C PHE A 366 -58.11 -19.33 -1.32
N GLN A 367 -58.26 -18.26 -2.10
CA GLN A 367 -58.25 -18.34 -3.56
C GLN A 367 -57.33 -17.25 -4.15
N CYS A 368 -56.51 -17.62 -5.13
CA CYS A 368 -55.69 -16.66 -5.86
C CYS A 368 -56.55 -15.76 -6.76
N SER A 369 -56.07 -14.55 -7.06
CA SER A 369 -56.70 -13.72 -8.09
C SER A 369 -56.54 -14.36 -9.47
N PRO A 370 -57.36 -14.01 -10.47
CA PRO A 370 -57.21 -14.51 -11.84
C PRO A 370 -55.84 -14.22 -12.48
N THR A 371 -55.08 -13.26 -11.94
CA THR A 371 -53.76 -12.86 -12.42
C THR A 371 -52.63 -13.44 -11.58
N SER A 372 -52.92 -14.34 -10.63
CA SER A 372 -51.93 -14.93 -9.74
C SER A 372 -52.17 -16.43 -9.50
N HIS A 373 -51.15 -17.08 -8.96
CA HIS A 373 -51.21 -18.48 -8.54
C HIS A 373 -50.33 -18.69 -7.29
N TRP A 374 -50.54 -19.78 -6.57
CA TRP A 374 -49.71 -20.15 -5.42
C TRP A 374 -48.25 -20.31 -5.83
N ALA A 375 -47.34 -19.77 -5.02
CA ALA A 375 -45.90 -19.88 -5.24
C ALA A 375 -45.40 -21.33 -5.14
N VAL A 376 -46.12 -22.18 -4.39
CA VAL A 376 -45.83 -23.60 -4.19
C VAL A 376 -47.02 -24.48 -4.58
N SER A 377 -46.79 -25.79 -4.72
CA SER A 377 -47.86 -26.77 -4.97
C SER A 377 -48.82 -26.91 -3.77
N MET A 378 -49.99 -27.52 -3.96
CA MET A 378 -50.93 -27.79 -2.85
C MET A 378 -50.31 -28.62 -1.74
N LYS A 379 -49.62 -29.71 -2.10
CA LYS A 379 -48.83 -30.52 -1.16
C LYS A 379 -47.79 -29.67 -0.41
N GLY A 380 -47.23 -28.68 -1.09
CA GLY A 380 -46.32 -27.71 -0.50
C GLY A 380 -46.99 -26.80 0.53
N LEU A 381 -48.23 -26.36 0.27
CA LEU A 381 -49.02 -25.59 1.24
C LEU A 381 -49.37 -26.43 2.47
N ASP A 382 -49.77 -27.70 2.29
CA ASP A 382 -50.04 -28.63 3.39
C ASP A 382 -48.80 -28.76 4.29
N ARG A 383 -47.62 -28.94 3.68
CA ARG A 383 -46.37 -29.04 4.42
C ARG A 383 -46.00 -27.74 5.14
N LEU A 384 -46.18 -26.58 4.52
CA LEU A 384 -45.98 -25.31 5.20
C LEU A 384 -46.97 -25.13 6.37
N ALA A 385 -48.18 -25.68 6.27
CA ALA A 385 -49.17 -25.70 7.35
C ALA A 385 -48.68 -26.56 8.52
N GLU A 386 -48.20 -27.78 8.23
CA GLU A 386 -47.66 -28.71 9.23
C GLU A 386 -46.45 -28.12 9.97
N LEU A 387 -45.60 -27.38 9.26
CA LEU A 387 -44.44 -26.69 9.83
C LEU A 387 -44.79 -25.40 10.58
N GLY A 388 -46.08 -25.08 10.71
CA GLY A 388 -46.55 -23.86 11.38
C GLY A 388 -46.10 -22.58 10.67
N ARG A 389 -45.78 -22.64 9.37
CA ARG A 389 -45.25 -21.51 8.58
C ARG A 389 -46.32 -20.66 7.93
N LEU A 390 -47.58 -21.09 7.93
CA LEU A 390 -48.68 -20.32 7.36
C LEU A 390 -49.26 -19.32 8.36
N ASP A 391 -49.64 -18.14 7.87
CA ASP A 391 -50.39 -17.15 8.63
C ASP A 391 -51.58 -16.61 7.82
N ALA A 392 -52.72 -16.45 8.50
CA ALA A 392 -53.92 -15.79 7.99
C ALA A 392 -54.56 -14.85 9.03
N SER A 393 -53.79 -14.36 10.01
CA SER A 393 -54.31 -13.60 11.16
C SER A 393 -54.87 -12.21 10.78
N LYS A 394 -54.35 -11.58 9.71
CA LYS A 394 -54.79 -10.25 9.25
C LYS A 394 -55.74 -10.23 8.05
N SER A 395 -56.01 -11.35 7.40
CA SER A 395 -56.84 -11.37 6.18
C SER A 395 -57.64 -12.66 6.07
N ALA A 396 -58.94 -12.53 5.78
CA ALA A 396 -59.79 -13.67 5.47
C ALA A 396 -59.54 -14.24 4.07
N THR A 397 -58.81 -13.52 3.21
CA THR A 397 -58.69 -13.83 1.77
C THR A 397 -57.25 -14.03 1.30
N THR A 398 -56.24 -13.75 2.14
CA THR A 398 -54.83 -13.82 1.75
C THR A 398 -54.07 -14.73 2.69
N LEU A 399 -53.48 -15.79 2.15
CA LEU A 399 -52.57 -16.66 2.86
C LEU A 399 -51.13 -16.15 2.70
N ARG A 400 -50.41 -16.10 3.81
CA ARG A 400 -49.01 -15.66 3.87
C ARG A 400 -48.16 -16.75 4.51
N TRP A 401 -46.85 -16.65 4.33
CA TRP A 401 -45.90 -17.47 5.07
C TRP A 401 -44.98 -16.64 5.96
N LYS A 402 -44.48 -17.27 7.01
CA LYS A 402 -43.59 -16.70 8.03
C LYS A 402 -42.12 -17.03 7.72
N TRP A 403 -41.32 -15.98 7.60
CA TRP A 403 -39.86 -16.05 7.46
C TRP A 403 -39.20 -15.47 8.71
N TYR A 404 -38.31 -16.22 9.38
CA TYR A 404 -37.76 -15.84 10.69
C TYR A 404 -36.44 -15.05 10.58
N GLU A 405 -36.13 -14.28 11.62
CA GLU A 405 -34.91 -13.44 11.68
C GLU A 405 -33.60 -14.21 11.54
N ASN A 406 -33.53 -15.45 12.05
CA ASN A 406 -32.35 -16.32 11.94
C ASN A 406 -32.20 -17.00 10.57
N GLU A 407 -33.13 -16.78 9.65
CA GLU A 407 -33.13 -17.32 8.29
C GLU A 407 -32.77 -16.27 7.24
N VAL A 408 -32.36 -15.07 7.68
CA VAL A 408 -32.01 -13.92 6.83
C VAL A 408 -30.52 -13.60 7.00
N PRO A 409 -29.68 -13.86 5.98
CA PRO A 409 -28.23 -13.58 6.06
C PRO A 409 -27.89 -12.10 6.29
N GLY A 410 -28.80 -11.19 5.97
CA GLY A 410 -28.62 -9.74 6.10
C GLY A 410 -29.29 -8.97 4.97
N ARG A 411 -29.14 -7.65 4.96
CA ARG A 411 -29.58 -6.81 3.83
C ARG A 411 -28.57 -6.98 2.72
N ARG A 412 -29.04 -7.35 1.53
CA ARG A 412 -28.17 -7.42 0.34
C ARG A 412 -27.66 -6.02 -0.01
N ILE A 413 -26.34 -5.89 -0.11
CA ILE A 413 -25.71 -4.67 -0.62
C ILE A 413 -25.91 -4.62 -2.13
N ASN A 414 -26.36 -3.47 -2.63
CA ASN A 414 -26.49 -3.20 -4.07
C ASN A 414 -25.38 -2.23 -4.51
N ASN A 415 -25.49 -1.66 -5.71
CA ASN A 415 -24.50 -0.73 -6.26
C ASN A 415 -24.63 0.73 -5.76
N ILE A 416 -25.42 0.98 -4.70
CA ILE A 416 -25.55 2.29 -4.05
C ILE A 416 -25.07 2.14 -2.61
N TRP A 417 -23.87 2.65 -2.33
CA TRP A 417 -23.24 2.54 -1.03
C TRP A 417 -23.45 3.83 -0.24
N PRO A 418 -24.22 3.78 0.87
CA PRO A 418 -24.40 4.95 1.71
C PRO A 418 -23.07 5.38 2.33
N ALA A 419 -22.98 6.66 2.72
CA ALA A 419 -21.79 7.18 3.38
C ALA A 419 -21.57 6.40 4.68
N VAL A 420 -20.47 5.68 4.75
CA VAL A 420 -19.99 5.14 6.01
C VAL A 420 -19.40 6.31 6.79
N ALA A 421 -19.68 6.41 8.08
CA ALA A 421 -19.10 7.46 8.92
C ALA A 421 -17.57 7.29 8.94
N SER A 422 -16.88 8.02 8.07
CA SER A 422 -15.41 8.02 7.97
C SER A 422 -14.83 8.26 9.34
N THR A 423 -14.02 7.33 9.84
CA THR A 423 -13.19 7.60 11.02
C THR A 423 -12.22 8.71 10.67
N SER A 424 -12.33 9.85 11.35
CA SER A 424 -11.71 11.15 11.04
C SER A 424 -10.18 11.22 11.20
N ASP A 425 -9.45 10.10 11.07
CA ASP A 425 -8.02 10.00 11.37
C ASP A 425 -7.22 9.71 10.09
N LYS A 426 -7.35 10.60 9.10
CA LYS A 426 -6.59 10.54 7.83
C LYS A 426 -5.11 10.86 8.11
N ARG A 427 -4.20 9.98 7.66
CA ARG A 427 -2.74 10.13 7.80
C ARG A 427 -2.05 10.66 6.55
N TYR A 428 -2.77 10.64 5.45
CA TYR A 428 -2.38 11.17 4.16
C TYR A 428 -3.50 12.07 3.65
N VAL A 429 -3.15 13.11 2.90
CA VAL A 429 -4.10 14.17 2.55
C VAL A 429 -5.30 13.61 1.77
N VAL A 430 -5.05 12.65 0.88
CA VAL A 430 -6.07 11.88 0.17
C VAL A 430 -5.98 10.41 0.58
N GLN A 431 -6.72 10.05 1.64
CA GLN A 431 -6.82 8.67 2.08
C GLN A 431 -8.22 8.14 1.81
N THR A 432 -8.28 7.08 1.01
CA THR A 432 -9.48 6.28 0.78
C THR A 432 -9.91 5.57 2.07
N ASP A 433 -11.21 5.62 2.35
CA ASP A 433 -11.83 4.94 3.49
C ASP A 433 -11.71 3.42 3.31
N ASP A 434 -11.33 2.69 4.35
CA ASP A 434 -11.01 1.27 4.24
C ASP A 434 -12.22 0.37 3.99
N SER A 435 -13.44 0.85 4.27
CA SER A 435 -14.69 0.10 4.03
C SER A 435 -14.92 -0.16 2.54
N ILE A 436 -14.45 0.75 1.67
CA ILE A 436 -14.64 0.69 0.22
C ILE A 436 -13.82 -0.46 -0.39
N PRO A 437 -12.47 -0.48 -0.32
CA PRO A 437 -11.68 -1.61 -0.80
C PRO A 437 -11.99 -2.90 -0.03
N THR A 438 -12.42 -2.83 1.25
CA THR A 438 -12.87 -4.04 1.98
C THR A 438 -14.05 -4.72 1.29
N ARG A 439 -15.07 -3.95 0.88
CA ARG A 439 -16.22 -4.50 0.15
C ARG A 439 -15.79 -5.10 -1.19
N CYS A 440 -14.97 -4.38 -1.96
CA CYS A 440 -14.45 -4.87 -3.24
C CYS A 440 -13.68 -6.19 -3.08
N LEU A 441 -12.80 -6.27 -2.08
CA LEU A 441 -11.98 -7.43 -1.77
C LEU A 441 -12.83 -8.64 -1.35
N LEU A 442 -13.75 -8.46 -0.42
CA LEU A 442 -14.62 -9.56 0.05
C LEU A 442 -15.56 -10.08 -1.04
N MET A 443 -16.00 -9.21 -1.96
CA MET A 443 -16.81 -9.62 -3.11
C MET A 443 -16.04 -10.44 -4.13
N THR A 444 -14.73 -10.23 -4.31
CA THR A 444 -14.02 -10.71 -5.52
C THR A 444 -12.77 -11.55 -5.24
N THR A 445 -12.43 -11.81 -3.98
CA THR A 445 -11.22 -12.58 -3.59
C THR A 445 -11.50 -13.60 -2.50
N ASP A 446 -10.72 -14.67 -2.49
CA ASP A 446 -10.55 -15.62 -1.39
C ASP A 446 -9.33 -15.26 -0.53
N PRO A 447 -9.28 -15.71 0.73
CA PRO A 447 -8.03 -15.76 1.49
C PRO A 447 -6.89 -16.39 0.65
N GLY A 448 -5.69 -15.81 0.68
CA GLY A 448 -4.55 -16.23 -0.15
C GLY A 448 -4.49 -15.69 -1.57
N ASP A 449 -5.60 -15.18 -2.14
CA ASP A 449 -5.59 -14.55 -3.47
C ASP A 449 -4.68 -13.31 -3.51
N LEU A 450 -4.15 -12.99 -4.70
CA LEU A 450 -3.30 -11.84 -4.93
C LEU A 450 -4.11 -10.58 -5.27
N VAL A 451 -3.85 -9.50 -4.53
CA VAL A 451 -4.39 -8.16 -4.74
C VAL A 451 -3.28 -7.22 -5.19
N PHE A 452 -3.56 -6.42 -6.23
CA PHE A 452 -2.64 -5.40 -6.72
C PHE A 452 -3.28 -4.00 -6.63
N ASP A 453 -2.49 -3.02 -6.22
CA ASP A 453 -2.88 -1.60 -6.22
C ASP A 453 -1.74 -0.76 -6.85
N PRO A 454 -1.92 -0.28 -8.10
CA PRO A 454 -0.88 0.45 -8.83
C PRO A 454 -0.66 1.88 -8.34
N THR A 455 -1.46 2.38 -7.39
CA THR A 455 -1.45 3.76 -6.89
C THR A 455 -1.69 3.77 -5.38
N CYS A 456 -0.73 3.27 -4.62
CA CYS A 456 -0.96 2.86 -3.23
C CYS A 456 -1.33 4.00 -2.28
N GLY A 457 -0.80 5.21 -2.53
CA GLY A 457 -0.89 6.34 -1.60
C GLY A 457 -0.55 5.92 -0.17
N SER A 458 -1.49 6.07 0.75
CA SER A 458 -1.31 5.68 2.16
C SER A 458 -1.30 4.16 2.46
N GLY A 459 -1.35 3.31 1.44
CA GLY A 459 -1.36 1.85 1.57
C GLY A 459 -2.67 1.26 2.10
N THR A 460 -3.82 1.90 1.84
CA THR A 460 -5.12 1.42 2.35
C THR A 460 -5.47 0.03 1.81
N THR A 461 -5.30 -0.21 0.51
CA THR A 461 -5.61 -1.52 -0.11
C THR A 461 -4.73 -2.63 0.44
N ALA A 462 -3.41 -2.40 0.56
CA ALA A 462 -2.48 -3.34 1.16
C ALA A 462 -2.86 -3.68 2.61
N MET A 463 -3.21 -2.68 3.42
CA MET A 463 -3.66 -2.91 4.81
C MET A 463 -4.95 -3.73 4.87
N VAL A 464 -5.89 -3.50 3.96
CA VAL A 464 -7.14 -4.28 3.86
C VAL A 464 -6.87 -5.72 3.39
N ALA A 465 -6.04 -5.90 2.36
CA ALA A 465 -5.63 -7.22 1.90
C ALA A 465 -4.94 -8.01 3.03
N GLU A 466 -4.01 -7.38 3.74
CA GLU A 466 -3.35 -7.96 4.91
C GLU A 466 -4.35 -8.31 6.01
N ARG A 467 -5.31 -7.43 6.35
CA ARG A 467 -6.36 -7.66 7.36
C ARG A 467 -7.16 -8.93 7.06
N TRP A 468 -7.41 -9.20 5.79
CA TRP A 468 -8.20 -10.33 5.32
C TRP A 468 -7.33 -11.50 4.83
N GLY A 469 -6.02 -11.50 5.08
CA GLY A 469 -5.13 -12.62 4.72
C GLY A 469 -5.03 -12.88 3.22
N ARG A 470 -5.02 -11.82 2.41
CA ARG A 470 -4.69 -11.86 0.98
C ARG A 470 -3.23 -11.46 0.79
N ARG A 471 -2.61 -12.02 -0.26
CA ARG A 471 -1.31 -11.55 -0.73
C ARG A 471 -1.48 -10.20 -1.39
N TRP A 472 -0.50 -9.31 -1.26
CA TRP A 472 -0.58 -7.99 -1.86
C TRP A 472 0.72 -7.51 -2.48
N ILE A 473 0.56 -6.80 -3.61
CA ILE A 473 1.59 -5.99 -4.26
C ILE A 473 1.01 -4.59 -4.40
N THR A 474 1.78 -3.57 -4.08
CA THR A 474 1.35 -2.19 -4.28
C THR A 474 2.52 -1.30 -4.64
N CYS A 475 2.28 -0.28 -5.46
CA CYS A 475 3.32 0.64 -5.88
C CYS A 475 2.87 2.10 -5.88
N ASP A 476 3.85 3.00 -5.77
CA ASP A 476 3.65 4.44 -5.87
C ASP A 476 4.97 5.10 -6.31
N THR A 477 4.87 6.20 -7.04
CA THR A 477 6.02 7.03 -7.41
C THR A 477 6.47 7.94 -6.27
N SER A 478 5.62 8.17 -5.26
CA SER A 478 5.93 9.02 -4.11
C SER A 478 6.60 8.24 -2.99
N LEU A 479 7.87 8.55 -2.71
CA LEU A 479 8.58 8.02 -1.54
C LEU A 479 7.86 8.30 -0.21
N ILE A 480 7.10 9.41 -0.09
CA ILE A 480 6.30 9.66 1.12
C ILE A 480 5.15 8.67 1.22
N ALA A 481 4.46 8.37 0.11
CA ALA A 481 3.40 7.37 0.09
C ALA A 481 3.95 6.02 0.56
N ILE A 482 5.11 5.62 0.02
CA ILE A 482 5.84 4.41 0.43
C ILE A 482 6.20 4.46 1.92
N ALA A 483 6.76 5.56 2.44
CA ALA A 483 7.14 5.67 3.84
C ALA A 483 5.93 5.63 4.80
N VAL A 484 4.83 6.29 4.43
CA VAL A 484 3.57 6.30 5.21
C VAL A 484 2.93 4.91 5.20
N ALA A 485 2.86 4.26 4.04
CA ALA A 485 2.36 2.89 3.90
C ALA A 485 3.21 1.91 4.73
N ARG A 486 4.55 2.04 4.67
CA ARG A 486 5.51 1.25 5.44
C ARG A 486 5.28 1.38 6.95
N GLN A 487 5.17 2.60 7.47
CA GLN A 487 4.87 2.84 8.89
C GLN A 487 3.53 2.21 9.28
N ARG A 488 2.49 2.40 8.45
CA ARG A 488 1.13 1.90 8.72
C ARG A 488 1.10 0.37 8.77
N LEU A 489 1.72 -0.31 7.81
CA LEU A 489 1.80 -1.77 7.77
C LEU A 489 2.64 -2.33 8.92
N THR A 490 3.73 -1.65 9.30
CA THR A 490 4.60 -2.11 10.41
C THR A 490 3.92 -1.99 11.78
N THR A 491 3.06 -0.99 11.97
CA THR A 491 2.50 -0.66 13.29
C THR A 491 1.03 -1.08 13.49
N SER A 492 0.39 -1.62 12.45
CA SER A 492 -1.00 -2.09 12.53
C SER A 492 -1.10 -3.44 13.22
N THR A 493 -2.22 -3.64 13.92
CA THR A 493 -2.62 -4.95 14.46
C THR A 493 -3.90 -5.40 13.78
N TYR A 494 -4.05 -6.72 13.68
CA TYR A 494 -5.19 -7.35 13.01
C TYR A 494 -5.74 -8.47 13.88
N ASP A 495 -7.01 -8.81 13.65
CA ASP A 495 -7.56 -10.06 14.13
C ASP A 495 -6.87 -11.24 13.43
N TYR A 496 -6.60 -12.29 14.18
CA TYR A 496 -6.19 -13.58 13.63
C TYR A 496 -7.45 -14.39 13.33
N TRP A 497 -7.71 -14.65 12.06
CA TRP A 497 -8.88 -15.41 11.65
C TRP A 497 -8.57 -16.90 11.73
N THR A 498 -9.52 -17.66 12.27
CA THR A 498 -9.35 -19.10 12.45
C THR A 498 -9.37 -19.78 11.09
N LEU A 499 -8.28 -20.50 10.78
CA LEU A 499 -8.06 -21.15 9.49
C LEU A 499 -8.81 -22.48 9.41
N ASN A 500 -9.39 -22.78 8.25
CA ASN A 500 -10.04 -24.07 7.98
C ASN A 500 -9.01 -25.22 8.04
N GLY A 501 -9.45 -26.40 8.50
CA GLY A 501 -8.62 -27.60 8.55
C GLY A 501 -7.59 -27.63 9.69
N THR A 502 -7.41 -26.54 10.44
CA THR A 502 -6.68 -26.57 11.71
C THR A 502 -7.54 -27.25 12.80
N PRO A 503 -6.96 -27.83 13.87
CA PRO A 503 -7.74 -28.44 14.95
C PRO A 503 -8.80 -27.50 15.56
N ASP A 504 -8.41 -26.23 15.79
CA ASP A 504 -9.32 -25.20 16.28
C ASP A 504 -10.38 -24.81 15.22
N GLY A 505 -9.99 -24.80 13.94
CA GLY A 505 -10.89 -24.52 12.83
C GLY A 505 -11.95 -25.60 12.61
N ILE A 506 -11.60 -26.89 12.73
CA ILE A 506 -12.54 -28.01 12.66
C ILE A 506 -13.58 -27.88 13.77
N ALA A 507 -13.14 -27.63 15.01
CA ALA A 507 -14.04 -27.48 16.15
C ALA A 507 -14.98 -26.27 15.98
N ALA A 508 -14.44 -25.13 15.56
CA ALA A 508 -15.24 -23.92 15.32
C ALA A 508 -16.25 -24.11 14.17
N GLU A 509 -15.85 -24.77 13.08
CA GLU A 509 -16.74 -25.04 11.95
C GLU A 509 -17.92 -25.94 12.36
N GLN A 510 -17.65 -26.99 13.13
CA GLN A 510 -18.69 -27.87 13.67
C GLN A 510 -19.66 -27.11 14.58
N GLU A 511 -19.16 -26.21 15.43
CA GLU A 511 -19.98 -25.36 16.29
C GLU A 511 -20.90 -24.45 15.47
N TYR A 512 -20.38 -23.75 14.47
CA TYR A 512 -21.18 -22.85 13.62
C TYR A 512 -22.15 -23.60 12.70
N ALA A 513 -21.75 -24.75 12.18
CA ALA A 513 -22.64 -25.60 11.38
C ALA A 513 -23.81 -26.12 12.22
N ALA A 514 -23.54 -26.60 13.44
CA ALA A 514 -24.56 -27.02 14.38
C ALA A 514 -25.50 -25.87 14.78
N ALA A 515 -24.95 -24.69 15.09
CA ALA A 515 -25.74 -23.50 15.43
C ALA A 515 -26.66 -23.04 14.28
N ALA A 516 -26.20 -23.16 13.03
CA ALA A 516 -26.99 -22.84 11.84
C ALA A 516 -27.95 -23.96 11.40
N GLY A 517 -27.85 -25.15 12.01
CA GLY A 517 -28.65 -26.32 11.65
C GLY A 517 -28.35 -26.83 10.24
N VAL A 518 -27.09 -26.78 9.81
CA VAL A 518 -26.61 -27.26 8.51
C VAL A 518 -25.49 -28.28 8.68
N PRO A 519 -25.28 -29.20 7.70
CA PRO A 519 -24.17 -30.14 7.75
C PRO A 519 -22.82 -29.42 7.81
N SER A 520 -21.85 -30.01 8.52
CA SER A 520 -20.46 -29.60 8.42
C SER A 520 -19.89 -30.00 7.06
N ASP A 521 -19.06 -29.14 6.48
CA ASP A 521 -18.38 -29.46 5.21
C ASP A 521 -17.17 -30.37 5.42
N GLN A 522 -16.75 -30.56 6.68
CA GLN A 522 -15.62 -31.40 7.03
C GLN A 522 -16.09 -32.77 7.53
N THR A 523 -15.67 -33.83 6.84
CA THR A 523 -15.91 -35.23 7.23
C THR A 523 -14.98 -35.63 8.37
N GLU A 524 -15.49 -36.39 9.35
CA GLU A 524 -14.70 -37.02 10.43
C GLU A 524 -13.53 -37.89 9.92
N ASP A 525 -13.56 -38.30 8.65
CA ASP A 525 -12.58 -39.19 7.98
C ASP A 525 -11.46 -38.45 7.20
N GLY A 526 -11.43 -37.11 7.21
CA GLY A 526 -10.29 -36.38 6.66
C GLY A 526 -9.11 -36.50 7.61
N GLU A 527 -8.01 -37.13 7.18
CA GLU A 527 -6.81 -37.37 8.00
C GLU A 527 -6.52 -36.20 8.94
N ALA A 528 -6.61 -36.45 10.25
CA ALA A 528 -6.14 -35.58 11.32
C ALA A 528 -4.59 -35.49 11.28
N GLY A 529 -4.05 -35.01 10.16
CA GLY A 529 -2.64 -35.10 9.80
C GLY A 529 -2.05 -33.87 9.10
N ALA A 530 -2.84 -32.87 8.70
CA ALA A 530 -2.25 -31.64 8.18
C ALA A 530 -1.74 -30.76 9.33
N ALA A 531 -0.44 -30.47 9.29
CA ALA A 531 0.29 -29.67 10.26
C ALA A 531 -0.37 -28.30 10.55
N ALA A 532 0.07 -27.64 11.63
CA ALA A 532 -0.29 -26.26 11.96
C ALA A 532 0.08 -25.31 10.80
N THR A 533 -0.81 -25.18 9.83
CA THR A 533 -0.66 -24.25 8.71
C THR A 533 -0.91 -22.83 9.19
N THR A 534 -0.10 -21.90 8.70
CA THR A 534 -0.30 -20.45 8.86
C THR A 534 -0.68 -19.78 7.55
N ASP A 535 -0.99 -20.58 6.53
CA ASP A 535 -1.39 -20.10 5.22
C ASP A 535 -2.90 -19.86 5.14
N PRO A 536 -3.36 -18.61 4.94
CA PRO A 536 -4.77 -18.30 4.80
C PRO A 536 -5.42 -18.91 3.55
N ALA A 537 -4.66 -19.42 2.57
CA ALA A 537 -5.21 -20.04 1.35
C ALA A 537 -6.16 -21.23 1.61
N VAL A 538 -6.07 -21.87 2.79
CA VAL A 538 -7.03 -22.91 3.22
C VAL A 538 -8.44 -22.35 3.51
N GLY A 539 -8.59 -21.04 3.61
CA GLY A 539 -9.83 -20.34 3.93
C GLY A 539 -10.03 -20.10 5.43
N PHE A 540 -11.06 -19.32 5.74
CA PHE A 540 -11.44 -19.01 7.13
C PHE A 540 -12.74 -19.71 7.51
N VAL A 541 -12.89 -19.99 8.80
CA VAL A 541 -14.16 -20.40 9.39
C VAL A 541 -15.05 -19.16 9.52
N CYS A 542 -16.14 -19.11 8.75
CA CYS A 542 -17.07 -17.98 8.72
C CYS A 542 -18.45 -18.36 9.28
N GLU A 543 -19.17 -17.36 9.81
CA GLU A 543 -20.56 -17.51 10.24
C GLU A 543 -21.43 -18.01 9.07
N ARG A 544 -22.30 -18.98 9.36
CA ARG A 544 -23.24 -19.56 8.39
C ARG A 544 -24.64 -19.14 8.74
N VAL A 545 -25.39 -18.65 7.76
CA VAL A 545 -26.82 -18.37 7.93
C VAL A 545 -27.61 -19.27 7.01
N ARG A 546 -28.55 -20.01 7.60
CA ARG A 546 -29.46 -20.87 6.87
C ARG A 546 -30.36 -20.02 5.96
N HIS A 547 -30.37 -20.32 4.67
CA HIS A 547 -31.29 -19.70 3.74
C HIS A 547 -32.55 -20.55 3.59
N VAL A 548 -33.67 -20.03 4.09
CA VAL A 548 -34.96 -20.72 4.05
C VAL A 548 -35.88 -20.02 3.07
N SER A 549 -36.49 -20.79 2.16
CA SER A 549 -37.51 -20.29 1.24
C SER A 549 -38.76 -21.16 1.31
N ALA A 550 -39.92 -20.56 1.04
CA ALA A 550 -41.19 -21.27 0.99
C ALA A 550 -41.15 -22.49 0.05
N GLY A 551 -40.49 -22.36 -1.11
CA GLY A 551 -40.32 -23.45 -2.07
C GLY A 551 -39.55 -24.64 -1.48
N ARG A 552 -38.36 -24.41 -0.94
CA ARG A 552 -37.52 -25.51 -0.39
C ARG A 552 -38.19 -26.23 0.77
N LEU A 553 -38.77 -25.47 1.71
CA LEU A 553 -39.51 -26.05 2.82
C LEU A 553 -40.72 -26.86 2.36
N ALA A 554 -41.44 -26.36 1.35
CA ALA A 554 -42.60 -27.03 0.77
C ALA A 554 -42.26 -28.36 0.06
N TYR A 555 -41.03 -28.52 -0.43
CA TYR A 555 -40.60 -29.71 -1.17
C TYR A 555 -39.61 -30.62 -0.41
N ASP A 556 -39.35 -30.35 0.86
CA ASP A 556 -38.37 -31.11 1.68
C ASP A 556 -36.94 -31.08 1.13
N GLU A 557 -36.59 -29.99 0.45
CA GLU A 557 -35.24 -29.84 -0.08
C GLU A 557 -34.28 -29.47 1.06
N PRO A 558 -33.04 -30.01 1.06
CA PRO A 558 -32.07 -29.68 2.09
C PRO A 558 -31.83 -28.16 2.13
N PRO A 559 -31.68 -27.59 3.33
CA PRO A 559 -31.47 -26.16 3.48
C PRO A 559 -30.13 -25.76 2.88
N GLU A 560 -30.15 -24.72 2.04
CA GLU A 560 -28.93 -24.02 1.67
C GLU A 560 -28.47 -23.13 2.82
N TYR A 561 -27.18 -22.86 2.90
CA TYR A 561 -26.62 -21.83 3.76
C TYR A 561 -25.88 -20.79 2.93
N THR A 562 -25.78 -19.60 3.49
CA THR A 562 -24.94 -18.53 3.00
C THR A 562 -23.80 -18.35 4.00
N MET A 563 -22.57 -18.51 3.53
CA MET A 563 -21.37 -18.19 4.29
C MET A 563 -21.15 -16.68 4.28
N LEU A 564 -21.10 -16.07 5.46
CA LEU A 564 -20.86 -14.63 5.63
C LEU A 564 -19.35 -14.38 5.63
N VAL A 565 -18.79 -14.12 4.46
CA VAL A 565 -17.33 -13.93 4.28
C VAL A 565 -16.76 -12.70 4.99
N ASP A 566 -17.62 -11.76 5.39
CA ASP A 566 -17.33 -10.60 6.21
C ASP A 566 -17.36 -10.88 7.72
N LYS A 567 -17.77 -12.09 8.13
CA LYS A 567 -17.81 -12.53 9.53
C LYS A 567 -17.00 -13.82 9.81
N PRO A 568 -15.68 -13.80 9.63
CA PRO A 568 -14.81 -14.89 10.07
C PRO A 568 -14.71 -14.97 11.60
N HIS A 569 -14.45 -16.16 12.11
CA HIS A 569 -14.25 -16.42 13.54
C HIS A 569 -12.84 -15.98 13.98
N PRO A 570 -12.71 -14.98 14.88
CA PRO A 570 -11.40 -14.57 15.39
C PRO A 570 -10.90 -15.56 16.45
N THR A 571 -9.62 -15.95 16.38
CA THR A 571 -8.98 -16.76 17.42
C THR A 571 -8.75 -15.92 18.68
N PRO A 572 -9.37 -16.26 19.83
CA PRO A 572 -9.27 -15.45 21.04
C PRO A 572 -7.84 -15.38 21.60
N GLY A 573 -7.40 -14.19 21.99
CA GLY A 573 -6.14 -14.00 22.71
C GLY A 573 -4.88 -14.01 21.85
N VAL A 574 -5.03 -13.94 20.52
CA VAL A 574 -3.95 -13.79 19.54
C VAL A 574 -3.96 -12.37 18.98
N VAL A 575 -2.79 -11.71 18.95
CA VAL A 575 -2.59 -10.46 18.20
C VAL A 575 -1.86 -10.81 16.92
N ARG A 576 -2.48 -10.51 15.78
CA ARG A 576 -1.83 -10.68 14.48
C ARG A 576 -1.14 -9.39 14.07
N LEU A 577 0.09 -9.53 13.60
CA LEU A 577 0.87 -8.47 12.97
C LEU A 577 0.97 -8.75 11.47
N SER A 578 1.39 -7.76 10.69
CA SER A 578 1.54 -7.92 9.25
C SER A 578 2.51 -9.05 8.92
N SER A 579 2.18 -9.77 7.86
CA SER A 579 3.05 -10.76 7.24
C SER A 579 4.33 -10.11 6.70
N PRO A 580 5.41 -10.88 6.48
CA PRO A 580 6.66 -10.34 5.94
C PRO A 580 6.46 -9.65 4.59
N PHE A 581 7.17 -8.53 4.39
CA PHE A 581 7.09 -7.78 3.13
C PHE A 581 8.44 -7.13 2.76
N THR A 582 8.60 -6.84 1.46
CA THR A 582 9.78 -6.20 0.88
C THR A 582 9.46 -4.77 0.45
N ILE A 583 10.47 -3.90 0.52
CA ILE A 583 10.48 -2.61 -0.17
C ILE A 583 11.39 -2.74 -1.38
N GLU A 584 10.88 -2.37 -2.55
CA GLU A 584 11.54 -2.60 -3.83
C GLU A 584 11.57 -1.34 -4.70
N SER A 585 12.42 -1.31 -5.73
CA SER A 585 12.53 -0.18 -6.66
C SER A 585 12.88 -0.59 -8.09
N THR A 586 12.59 0.27 -9.08
CA THR A 586 12.93 0.10 -10.50
C THR A 586 14.32 0.61 -10.93
N SER A 587 15.18 1.02 -9.99
CA SER A 587 16.43 1.79 -10.21
C SER A 587 17.25 1.41 -11.46
N ARG A 588 17.54 2.42 -12.30
CA ARG A 588 18.41 2.33 -13.49
C ARG A 588 19.51 3.39 -13.44
N ILE A 589 20.80 3.04 -13.31
CA ILE A 589 21.85 3.96 -13.79
C ILE A 589 22.45 3.40 -15.07
N PHE A 590 21.92 3.85 -16.22
CA PHE A 590 22.63 3.77 -17.49
C PHE A 590 22.78 5.19 -18.05
N TYR A 591 24.01 5.67 -18.19
CA TYR A 591 24.30 6.82 -19.06
C TYR A 591 24.84 6.30 -20.39
N LYS A 592 24.28 6.79 -21.50
CA LYS A 592 24.84 6.60 -22.84
C LYS A 592 25.67 7.85 -23.15
N PRO A 593 26.93 7.71 -23.57
CA PRO A 593 27.78 8.87 -23.81
C PRO A 593 27.15 9.78 -24.88
N LEU A 594 27.25 11.10 -24.65
CA LEU A 594 26.89 12.15 -25.61
C LEU A 594 27.95 12.20 -26.73
N ASP A 595 28.10 11.09 -27.45
CA ASP A 595 28.76 11.10 -28.74
C ASP A 595 27.74 11.77 -29.67
N GLY A 596 28.10 12.92 -30.24
CA GLY A 596 27.20 13.86 -30.94
C GLY A 596 26.42 13.35 -32.16
N ASN A 597 26.20 12.04 -32.31
CA ASN A 597 25.23 11.46 -33.22
C ASN A 597 23.92 11.19 -32.47
N ALA A 598 23.12 12.24 -32.34
CA ALA A 598 21.71 12.16 -31.94
C ALA A 598 20.86 11.53 -33.06
N GLU A 599 21.21 10.32 -33.50
CA GLU A 599 20.32 9.50 -34.33
C GLU A 599 19.61 8.49 -33.42
N MET A 600 18.36 8.84 -33.10
CA MET A 600 17.27 8.01 -32.57
C MET A 600 17.50 7.35 -31.20
N ALA A 601 17.09 8.05 -30.13
CA ALA A 601 16.57 7.40 -28.92
C ALA A 601 15.04 7.52 -28.96
N ASP A 602 14.36 6.44 -29.32
CA ASP A 602 12.91 6.38 -29.61
C ASP A 602 12.05 6.09 -28.36
N THR A 603 12.62 6.22 -27.16
CA THR A 603 11.98 5.88 -25.88
C THR A 603 11.62 7.12 -25.04
N SER A 604 10.40 7.13 -24.50
CA SER A 604 9.81 8.20 -23.69
C SER A 604 10.63 8.54 -22.44
N ALA A 605 11.16 7.53 -21.75
CA ALA A 605 11.94 7.67 -20.51
C ALA A 605 13.27 8.42 -20.73
N THR A 606 13.95 8.15 -21.84
CA THR A 606 15.23 8.79 -22.18
C THR A 606 15.05 10.28 -22.46
N ALA A 607 13.98 10.65 -23.18
CA ALA A 607 13.64 12.05 -23.43
C ALA A 607 13.27 12.81 -22.13
N HIS A 608 12.59 12.14 -21.18
CA HIS A 608 12.25 12.72 -19.88
C HIS A 608 13.50 12.98 -19.02
N HIS A 609 14.46 12.05 -19.00
CA HIS A 609 15.72 12.24 -18.30
C HIS A 609 16.53 13.41 -18.86
N PHE A 610 16.64 13.56 -20.19
CA PHE A 610 17.34 14.71 -20.77
C PHE A 610 16.70 16.05 -20.41
N ARG A 611 15.36 16.15 -20.45
CA ARG A 611 14.64 17.37 -19.99
C ARG A 611 14.90 17.65 -18.51
N PHE A 612 14.92 16.62 -17.66
CA PHE A 612 15.25 16.75 -16.25
C PHE A 612 16.68 17.28 -16.06
N VAL A 613 17.65 16.67 -16.75
CA VAL A 613 19.05 17.08 -16.74
C VAL A 613 19.19 18.55 -17.14
N ASP A 614 18.50 18.99 -18.20
CA ASP A 614 18.51 20.39 -18.64
C ASP A 614 17.97 21.34 -17.54
N ARG A 615 16.90 20.96 -16.83
CA ARG A 615 16.40 21.76 -15.69
C ARG A 615 17.39 21.83 -14.54
N ILE A 616 18.03 20.71 -14.21
CA ILE A 616 19.08 20.69 -13.17
C ILE A 616 20.24 21.59 -13.58
N VAL A 617 20.68 21.52 -14.83
CA VAL A 617 21.74 22.39 -15.37
C VAL A 617 21.33 23.87 -15.32
N GLU A 618 20.09 24.20 -15.68
CA GLU A 618 19.59 25.57 -15.62
C GLU A 618 19.47 26.10 -14.18
N ALA A 619 19.03 25.25 -13.25
CA ALA A 619 19.00 25.57 -11.83
C ALA A 619 20.42 25.79 -11.28
N LEU A 620 21.41 24.97 -11.67
CA LEU A 620 22.82 25.15 -11.32
C LEU A 620 23.41 26.45 -11.88
N ARG A 621 23.00 26.88 -13.08
CA ARG A 621 23.40 28.18 -13.67
C ARG A 621 22.78 29.37 -12.94
N THR A 622 21.57 29.21 -12.42
CA THR A 622 20.80 30.30 -11.81
C THR A 622 21.11 30.50 -10.33
N ASN A 623 21.56 29.45 -9.62
CA ASN A 623 21.76 29.46 -8.17
C ASN A 623 23.22 29.47 -7.72
N ARG A 624 23.42 29.92 -6.46
CA ARG A 624 24.72 29.89 -5.77
C ARG A 624 24.76 28.68 -4.86
N VAL A 625 25.69 27.74 -5.09
CA VAL A 625 25.88 26.57 -4.21
C VAL A 625 26.95 26.94 -3.16
N ARG A 626 26.53 27.23 -1.94
CA ARG A 626 27.47 27.47 -0.82
C ARG A 626 27.91 26.12 -0.23
N PHE A 627 29.18 26.02 0.18
CA PHE A 627 29.73 24.83 0.81
C PHE A 627 30.31 25.21 2.17
N GLY A 628 29.98 24.44 3.20
CA GLY A 628 30.82 24.29 4.38
C GLY A 628 31.72 23.09 4.14
N LEU A 629 33.02 23.31 4.06
CA LEU A 629 34.03 22.26 3.91
C LEU A 629 34.63 22.00 5.29
N GLY A 630 34.46 20.78 5.80
CA GLY A 630 35.19 20.28 6.96
C GLY A 630 34.26 19.77 8.06
N GLY A 631 34.19 18.45 8.21
CA GLY A 631 33.62 17.78 9.38
C GLY A 631 34.49 17.90 10.65
N GLU A 632 35.25 18.99 10.78
CA GLU A 632 35.79 19.43 12.07
C GLU A 632 35.02 20.67 12.48
N ALA A 633 34.32 20.57 13.60
CA ALA A 633 33.55 21.65 14.18
C ALA A 633 34.37 22.94 14.25
N ASP A 634 33.94 23.96 13.51
CA ASP A 634 34.07 25.34 13.96
C ASP A 634 32.79 26.11 13.63
N LEU A 635 31.76 25.80 14.43
CA LEU A 635 30.59 26.64 14.64
C LEU A 635 31.03 28.03 15.12
N THR A 636 31.27 28.95 14.21
CA THR A 636 31.22 30.39 14.53
C THR A 636 29.85 30.96 14.18
N LEU A 637 28.92 30.77 15.12
CA LEU A 637 27.71 31.58 15.25
C LEU A 637 28.12 33.01 15.62
N THR A 638 28.29 33.88 14.62
CA THR A 638 28.06 35.32 14.82
C THR A 638 27.15 35.85 13.71
N PRO A 639 26.06 36.55 14.07
CA PRO A 639 25.18 37.16 13.08
C PRO A 639 25.89 38.39 12.51
N ALA A 640 26.28 38.33 11.24
CA ALA A 640 26.81 39.48 10.53
C ALA A 640 25.70 40.18 9.75
N GLU A 641 25.47 41.45 10.06
CA GLU A 641 24.68 42.38 9.26
C GLU A 641 25.18 42.46 7.80
N PRO A 642 24.32 42.84 6.85
CA PRO A 642 24.55 42.67 5.41
C PRO A 642 25.53 43.72 4.84
N SER A 643 26.79 43.66 5.25
CA SER A 643 27.89 44.36 4.61
C SER A 643 29.22 43.82 5.14
N ASP A 644 29.75 42.71 4.60
CA ASP A 644 31.19 42.52 4.41
C ASP A 644 31.56 41.14 3.88
N GLU A 645 32.69 41.14 3.16
CA GLU A 645 33.64 40.16 2.60
C GLU A 645 33.50 38.62 2.81
N SER A 646 32.55 38.14 3.63
CA SER A 646 32.19 36.72 3.79
C SER A 646 31.61 36.04 2.54
N ALA A 647 31.38 36.79 1.45
CA ALA A 647 31.00 36.24 0.15
C ALA A 647 32.14 35.43 -0.54
N GLN A 648 33.34 35.38 0.04
CA GLN A 648 34.51 34.71 -0.52
C GLN A 648 34.45 33.16 -0.46
N ALA A 649 33.63 32.54 0.40
CA ALA A 649 33.59 31.07 0.52
C ALA A 649 32.50 30.37 -0.31
N ALA A 650 31.67 31.10 -1.08
CA ALA A 650 30.63 30.49 -1.91
C ALA A 650 31.23 29.92 -3.20
N LEU A 651 31.11 28.61 -3.44
CA LEU A 651 31.35 28.03 -4.77
C LEU A 651 30.29 28.55 -5.74
N ARG A 652 30.73 28.98 -6.90
CA ARG A 652 29.84 29.42 -7.98
C ARG A 652 30.06 28.52 -9.17
N VAL A 653 28.99 27.92 -9.68
CA VAL A 653 29.03 27.27 -10.98
C VAL A 653 29.19 28.37 -12.03
N VAL A 654 30.39 28.45 -12.61
CA VAL A 654 30.74 29.43 -13.66
C VAL A 654 30.31 28.90 -15.02
N GLU A 655 30.49 27.60 -15.22
CA GLU A 655 30.21 26.94 -16.49
C GLU A 655 29.73 25.51 -16.25
N VAL A 656 28.74 25.07 -17.04
CA VAL A 656 28.27 23.68 -17.11
C VAL A 656 28.29 23.27 -18.58
N VAL A 657 29.16 22.31 -18.92
CA VAL A 657 29.35 21.84 -20.30
C VAL A 657 29.08 20.35 -20.35
N PRO A 658 28.23 19.85 -21.27
CA PRO A 658 28.06 18.41 -21.47
C PRO A 658 29.41 17.75 -21.76
N TRP A 659 29.66 16.57 -21.20
CA TRP A 659 30.96 15.91 -21.31
C TRP A 659 30.84 14.50 -21.90
N PRO A 660 31.70 14.11 -22.86
CA PRO A 660 31.72 12.75 -23.40
C PRO A 660 32.47 11.84 -22.40
N GLY A 661 31.76 11.40 -21.36
CA GLY A 661 32.23 10.41 -20.39
C GLY A 661 31.33 9.17 -20.39
N SER A 662 31.81 8.06 -19.84
CA SER A 662 31.03 6.83 -19.71
C SER A 662 29.93 6.96 -18.64
N GLN A 663 30.21 7.73 -17.56
CA GLN A 663 29.28 7.96 -16.45
C GLN A 663 29.14 9.43 -16.02
N ILE A 664 30.00 10.35 -16.49
CA ILE A 664 29.84 11.79 -16.20
C ILE A 664 28.85 12.40 -17.19
N THR A 665 27.89 13.18 -16.68
CA THR A 665 26.92 13.89 -17.52
C THR A 665 27.50 15.21 -18.03
N HIS A 666 28.13 15.98 -17.13
CA HIS A 666 28.67 17.31 -17.44
C HIS A 666 30.01 17.55 -16.74
N ARG A 667 30.79 18.45 -17.32
CA ARG A 667 31.92 19.10 -16.65
C ARG A 667 31.44 20.42 -16.05
N LEU A 668 31.78 20.63 -14.78
CA LEU A 668 31.58 21.89 -14.08
C LEU A 668 32.88 22.68 -14.02
N THR A 669 32.78 23.99 -14.19
CA THR A 669 33.80 24.96 -13.76
C THR A 669 33.23 25.67 -12.54
N VAL A 670 33.85 25.47 -11.38
CA VAL A 670 33.41 26.05 -10.12
C VAL A 670 34.41 27.08 -9.61
N SER A 671 33.94 28.26 -9.20
CA SER A 671 34.75 29.34 -8.63
C SER A 671 34.55 29.40 -7.12
N ALA A 672 35.59 29.14 -6.33
CA ALA A 672 35.62 29.35 -4.88
C ALA A 672 36.65 30.43 -4.54
N GLY A 673 36.25 31.51 -3.86
CA GLY A 673 37.17 32.59 -3.44
C GLY A 673 37.91 33.28 -4.58
N GLY A 674 37.38 33.25 -5.81
CA GLY A 674 38.03 33.80 -7.01
C GLY A 674 39.00 32.84 -7.72
N SER A 675 39.16 31.60 -7.22
CA SER A 675 39.89 30.53 -7.90
C SER A 675 38.94 29.60 -8.64
N GLU A 676 39.16 29.41 -9.94
CA GLU A 676 38.38 28.47 -10.76
C GLU A 676 39.00 27.07 -10.72
N ARG A 677 38.15 26.07 -10.50
CA ARG A 677 38.50 24.65 -10.49
C ARG A 677 37.54 23.88 -11.39
N ARG A 678 38.01 22.79 -11.97
CA ARG A 678 37.18 21.88 -12.77
C ARG A 678 36.69 20.74 -11.88
N ALA A 679 35.46 20.31 -12.12
CA ALA A 679 34.86 19.18 -11.43
C ALA A 679 34.01 18.35 -12.40
N GLY A 680 33.86 17.06 -12.10
CA GLY A 680 32.87 16.21 -12.77
C GLY A 680 31.48 16.44 -12.19
N LEU A 681 30.43 16.19 -12.99
CA LEU A 681 29.04 16.17 -12.57
C LEU A 681 28.36 14.90 -13.07
N LEU A 682 27.81 14.13 -12.14
CA LEU A 682 26.88 13.04 -12.36
C LEU A 682 25.48 13.51 -11.93
N ILE A 683 24.50 13.44 -12.82
CA ILE A 683 23.09 13.70 -12.49
C ILE A 683 22.35 12.38 -12.69
N ALA A 684 21.91 11.76 -11.59
CA ALA A 684 21.14 10.54 -11.63
C ALA A 684 19.71 10.83 -12.13
N PRO A 685 19.07 9.86 -12.81
CA PRO A 685 17.64 9.92 -13.09
C PRO A 685 16.82 10.06 -11.81
N PRO A 686 15.68 10.76 -11.86
CA PRO A 686 14.97 11.14 -10.65
C PRO A 686 14.28 9.99 -9.91
N ASP A 687 14.01 8.90 -10.63
CA ASP A 687 13.45 7.63 -10.18
C ASP A 687 14.53 6.62 -9.74
N THR A 688 15.80 7.03 -9.74
CA THR A 688 16.94 6.14 -9.50
C THR A 688 17.82 6.61 -8.35
N ALA A 689 18.15 5.69 -7.44
CA ALA A 689 19.16 5.91 -6.42
C ALA A 689 20.58 5.85 -7.01
N ALA A 690 21.44 6.81 -6.66
CA ALA A 690 22.86 6.77 -7.01
C ALA A 690 23.54 5.58 -6.33
N ASN A 691 24.11 4.65 -7.12
CA ASN A 691 24.79 3.46 -6.62
C ASN A 691 26.32 3.64 -6.56
N ALA A 692 26.99 2.80 -5.77
CA ALA A 692 28.44 2.88 -5.55
C ALA A 692 29.24 2.64 -6.83
N HIS A 693 28.75 1.75 -7.71
CA HIS A 693 29.40 1.44 -8.98
C HIS A 693 29.45 2.65 -9.92
N ALA A 694 28.31 3.32 -10.14
CA ALA A 694 28.21 4.50 -10.97
C ALA A 694 29.04 5.66 -10.43
N ILE A 695 29.06 5.86 -9.10
CA ILE A 695 29.89 6.88 -8.46
C ILE A 695 31.38 6.59 -8.66
N ARG A 696 31.83 5.33 -8.46
CA ARG A 696 33.23 4.94 -8.68
C ARG A 696 33.65 5.19 -10.13
N ARG A 697 32.84 4.71 -11.08
CA ARG A 697 33.08 4.93 -12.51
C ARG A 697 33.10 6.41 -12.89
N ALA A 698 32.15 7.20 -12.39
CA ALA A 698 32.11 8.64 -12.64
C ALA A 698 33.32 9.36 -12.03
N ALA A 699 33.84 8.89 -10.90
CA ALA A 699 35.03 9.46 -10.28
C ALA A 699 36.31 9.09 -11.04
N GLU A 700 36.42 7.83 -11.50
CA GLU A 700 37.48 7.39 -12.43
C GLU A 700 37.48 8.24 -13.70
N ASP A 701 36.31 8.37 -14.36
CA ASP A 701 36.13 9.23 -15.53
C ASP A 701 36.51 10.69 -15.22
N THR A 702 36.27 11.16 -13.99
CA THR A 702 36.52 12.57 -13.61
C THR A 702 38.01 12.81 -13.54
N HIS A 703 38.73 11.87 -12.94
CA HIS A 703 40.18 11.92 -12.83
C HIS A 703 40.85 11.79 -14.21
N ASP A 704 40.40 10.81 -15.00
CA ASP A 704 41.07 10.42 -16.24
C ASP A 704 40.74 11.35 -17.41
N LEU A 705 39.49 11.83 -17.50
CA LEU A 705 39.01 12.61 -18.64
C LEU A 705 39.04 14.12 -18.39
N ILE A 706 38.97 14.60 -17.15
CA ILE A 706 38.91 16.04 -16.84
C ILE A 706 40.21 16.48 -16.17
N ALA A 707 41.14 17.01 -16.97
CA ALA A 707 42.44 17.48 -16.49
C ALA A 707 42.33 18.49 -15.33
N GLY A 708 42.92 18.15 -14.19
CA GLY A 708 42.97 18.98 -12.98
C GLY A 708 41.71 18.92 -12.11
N ALA A 709 40.75 18.03 -12.41
CA ALA A 709 39.59 17.83 -11.55
C ALA A 709 39.93 16.96 -10.34
N THR A 710 39.58 17.45 -9.15
CA THR A 710 39.73 16.74 -7.87
C THR A 710 38.39 16.53 -7.17
N GLN A 711 37.27 16.89 -7.82
CA GLN A 711 35.94 16.85 -7.24
C GLN A 711 34.92 16.31 -8.25
N LEU A 712 34.00 15.48 -7.76
CA LEU A 712 32.83 14.96 -8.47
C LEU A 712 31.57 15.37 -7.70
N PHE A 713 30.66 16.05 -8.37
CA PHE A 713 29.31 16.31 -7.87
C PHE A 713 28.39 15.19 -8.31
N VAL A 714 27.66 14.60 -7.38
CA VAL A 714 26.63 13.59 -7.67
C VAL A 714 25.29 14.17 -7.24
N ILE A 715 24.43 14.48 -8.21
CA ILE A 715 23.07 14.97 -7.98
C ILE A 715 22.11 13.78 -8.11
N ALA A 716 21.46 13.39 -7.03
CA ALA A 716 20.48 12.30 -7.02
C ALA A 716 19.43 12.53 -5.93
N TYR A 717 18.20 12.03 -6.12
CA TYR A 717 17.17 12.11 -5.08
C TYR A 717 17.34 11.06 -3.97
N GLU A 718 18.10 10.00 -4.25
CA GLU A 718 18.38 8.91 -3.32
C GLU A 718 19.81 8.40 -3.55
N PHE A 719 20.45 7.89 -2.48
CA PHE A 719 21.79 7.33 -2.50
C PHE A 719 21.78 5.96 -1.84
N GLU A 720 22.45 4.98 -2.46
CA GLU A 720 22.57 3.66 -1.88
C GLU A 720 23.50 3.65 -0.64
N PRO A 721 23.31 2.70 0.29
CA PRO A 721 24.08 2.64 1.54
C PRO A 721 25.60 2.58 1.35
N GLU A 722 26.04 1.88 0.32
CA GLU A 722 27.47 1.70 0.00
C GLU A 722 28.15 2.99 -0.43
N THR A 723 27.38 3.97 -0.94
CA THR A 723 27.92 5.26 -1.38
C THR A 723 28.43 6.09 -0.20
N ALA A 724 27.95 5.84 1.02
CA ALA A 724 28.42 6.53 2.21
C ALA A 724 29.90 6.23 2.53
N ALA A 725 30.40 5.07 2.09
CA ALA A 725 31.81 4.68 2.22
C ALA A 725 32.72 5.27 1.13
N LEU A 726 32.18 6.10 0.24
CA LEU A 726 32.92 6.70 -0.89
C LEU A 726 33.02 8.24 -0.77
N PRO A 727 33.50 8.81 0.34
CA PRO A 727 33.75 10.26 0.38
C PRO A 727 34.88 10.67 -0.59
N HIS A 728 35.77 9.72 -0.92
CA HIS A 728 36.83 9.87 -1.90
C HIS A 728 36.96 8.59 -2.74
N VAL A 729 37.20 8.74 -4.03
CA VAL A 729 37.57 7.64 -4.94
C VAL A 729 38.90 8.03 -5.58
N GLY A 730 39.99 7.43 -5.07
CA GLY A 730 41.34 7.86 -5.42
C GLY A 730 41.57 9.33 -5.05
N PRO A 731 42.03 10.20 -5.97
CA PRO A 731 42.26 11.61 -5.71
C PRO A 731 41.00 12.50 -5.88
N VAL A 732 39.85 11.91 -6.21
CA VAL A 732 38.60 12.65 -6.46
C VAL A 732 37.71 12.59 -5.23
N GLU A 733 37.38 13.75 -4.68
CA GLU A 733 36.38 13.94 -3.62
C GLU A 733 34.96 13.84 -4.21
N VAL A 734 34.07 13.08 -3.56
CA VAL A 734 32.69 12.88 -4.01
C VAL A 734 31.73 13.70 -3.14
N LEU A 735 31.00 14.62 -3.78
CA LEU A 735 30.04 15.51 -3.14
C LEU A 735 28.61 15.11 -3.52
N ARG A 736 27.83 14.69 -2.53
CA ARG A 736 26.45 14.20 -2.70
C ARG A 736 25.45 15.35 -2.55
N VAL A 737 24.56 15.49 -3.52
CA VAL A 737 23.63 16.61 -3.64
C VAL A 737 22.23 16.09 -3.94
N LEU A 738 21.26 16.48 -3.12
CA LEU A 738 19.84 16.26 -3.38
C LEU A 738 19.27 17.51 -4.05
N PRO A 739 18.72 17.40 -5.26
CA PRO A 739 17.92 18.49 -5.80
C PRO A 739 16.66 18.69 -4.95
N HIS A 740 16.17 19.93 -4.85
CA HIS A 740 14.85 20.16 -4.30
C HIS A 740 13.81 19.40 -5.14
N ARG A 741 12.80 18.82 -4.50
CA ARG A 741 11.81 18.00 -5.20
C ARG A 741 10.96 18.81 -6.19
N ASP A 742 10.84 20.12 -6.01
CA ASP A 742 10.19 21.01 -6.98
C ASP A 742 10.87 21.03 -8.35
N LEU A 743 12.17 20.72 -8.42
CA LEU A 743 12.89 20.59 -9.69
C LEU A 743 12.39 19.41 -10.52
N MET A 744 11.46 18.58 -10.01
CA MET A 744 10.72 17.56 -10.74
C MET A 744 9.56 18.11 -11.57
N ILE A 745 9.02 19.28 -11.22
CA ILE A 745 7.77 19.80 -11.76
C ILE A 745 8.07 20.68 -12.98
N GLU A 746 7.62 20.27 -14.17
CA GLU A 746 7.90 20.99 -15.44
C GLU A 746 7.33 22.42 -15.46
N GLU A 747 6.20 22.67 -14.80
CA GLU A 747 5.47 23.95 -14.85
C GLU A 747 5.69 24.85 -13.62
N LEU A 748 6.64 24.53 -12.74
CA LEU A 748 6.83 25.33 -11.54
C LEU A 748 7.48 26.67 -11.87
N ASP A 749 6.89 27.75 -11.35
CA ASP A 749 7.35 29.12 -11.55
C ASP A 749 8.85 29.24 -11.21
N SER A 750 9.64 29.89 -12.06
CA SER A 750 11.09 29.95 -11.99
C SER A 750 11.61 30.86 -10.87
N LYS A 751 10.87 30.97 -9.76
CA LYS A 751 11.25 31.77 -8.60
C LYS A 751 12.43 31.13 -7.88
N LYS A 752 13.37 31.97 -7.45
CA LYS A 752 14.62 31.55 -6.79
C LYS A 752 14.43 30.68 -5.54
N GLU A 753 13.27 30.78 -4.89
CA GLU A 753 12.91 30.02 -3.69
C GLU A 753 12.69 28.52 -3.96
N HIS A 754 12.43 28.11 -5.22
CA HIS A 754 12.09 26.72 -5.57
C HIS A 754 13.20 25.92 -6.27
N HIS A 755 14.35 26.56 -6.50
CA HIS A 755 15.50 25.97 -7.22
C HIS A 755 16.57 25.41 -6.27
N GLY A 756 16.23 25.13 -5.01
CA GLY A 756 17.18 24.70 -3.98
C GLY A 756 17.87 23.36 -4.28
N PHE A 757 19.04 23.14 -3.68
CA PHE A 757 19.77 21.86 -3.75
C PHE A 757 20.27 21.49 -2.36
N VAL A 758 19.70 20.50 -1.69
CA VAL A 758 20.17 20.11 -0.37
C VAL A 758 21.48 19.32 -0.47
N LEU A 759 22.59 19.83 0.06
CA LEU A 759 23.78 18.98 0.23
C LEU A 759 23.52 18.02 1.39
N LEU A 760 23.74 16.72 1.17
CA LEU A 760 23.59 15.71 2.21
C LEU A 760 24.94 15.32 2.80
N GLY A 761 25.06 15.49 4.12
CA GLY A 761 26.03 14.76 4.91
C GLY A 761 25.65 13.29 5.05
N SER A 762 26.53 12.50 5.67
CA SER A 762 26.11 11.21 6.22
C SER A 762 25.39 11.46 7.55
N PRO A 763 24.41 10.63 7.94
CA PRO A 763 23.84 10.73 9.27
C PRO A 763 24.94 10.49 10.31
N ASP A 764 24.98 11.34 11.33
CA ASP A 764 25.94 11.21 12.42
C ASP A 764 25.45 10.14 13.38
N LEU A 765 26.27 9.10 13.49
CA LEU A 765 26.04 7.98 14.39
C LEU A 765 27.11 7.92 15.44
N GLU A 766 26.69 7.54 16.64
CA GLU A 766 27.60 7.08 17.68
C GLU A 766 27.35 5.60 17.96
N VAL A 767 28.41 4.80 17.89
CA VAL A 767 28.39 3.39 18.28
C VAL A 767 29.11 3.24 19.63
N ARG A 768 28.37 2.77 20.63
CA ARG A 768 28.90 2.52 21.97
C ARG A 768 28.89 1.03 22.27
N GLY A 769 30.00 0.52 22.77
CA GLY A 769 30.10 -0.81 23.35
C GLY A 769 29.59 -0.81 24.79
N VAL A 770 28.89 -1.84 25.19
CA VAL A 770 28.45 -2.07 26.58
C VAL A 770 29.33 -3.17 27.15
N THR A 771 30.04 -2.90 28.26
CA THR A 771 30.89 -3.90 28.95
C THR A 771 30.04 -4.85 29.80
N ALA A 772 30.65 -5.94 30.29
CA ALA A 772 29.97 -6.91 31.15
C ALA A 772 29.40 -6.29 32.45
N ASP A 773 30.01 -5.21 32.93
CA ASP A 773 29.57 -4.44 34.10
C ASP A 773 28.46 -3.42 33.77
N GLY A 774 28.02 -3.35 32.51
CA GLY A 774 27.00 -2.44 32.01
C GLY A 774 27.48 -1.02 31.74
N ALA A 775 28.80 -0.78 31.74
CA ALA A 775 29.36 0.52 31.39
C ALA A 775 29.39 0.70 29.86
N GLU A 776 28.98 1.88 29.38
CA GLU A 776 29.08 2.23 27.97
C GLU A 776 30.43 2.88 27.66
N VAL A 777 31.11 2.33 26.67
CA VAL A 777 32.40 2.81 26.16
C VAL A 777 32.22 3.19 24.70
N ARG A 778 32.69 4.37 24.33
CA ARG A 778 32.62 4.84 22.94
C ARG A 778 33.62 4.06 22.10
N LEU A 779 33.18 3.52 20.96
CA LEU A 779 34.05 2.76 20.05
C LEU A 779 34.67 3.65 18.95
N ASP A 780 34.13 4.85 18.77
CA ASP A 780 34.54 5.81 17.73
C ASP A 780 35.69 6.75 18.18
N GLY A 781 36.57 6.33 19.11
CA GLY A 781 37.67 7.16 19.65
C GLY A 781 39.06 6.50 19.57
N ASP A 782 40.13 7.30 19.62
CA ASP A 782 41.55 6.86 19.56
C ASP A 782 41.99 5.99 20.75
N ASP A 783 41.16 5.87 21.79
CA ASP A 783 41.43 5.07 22.98
C ASP A 783 40.92 3.63 22.78
N ASP A 784 41.85 2.68 22.67
CA ASP A 784 41.56 1.24 22.65
C ASP A 784 40.79 0.88 23.94
N PRO A 785 39.55 0.35 23.86
CA PRO A 785 38.76 0.08 25.05
C PRO A 785 39.47 -0.98 25.91
N ALA A 786 39.69 -0.66 27.19
CA ALA A 786 40.40 -1.54 28.13
C ALA A 786 39.72 -2.91 28.35
N GLU A 787 38.43 -3.02 28.02
CA GLU A 787 37.64 -4.26 28.07
C GLU A 787 36.83 -4.43 26.78
N SER A 788 36.78 -5.67 26.26
CA SER A 788 35.99 -5.98 25.07
C SER A 788 34.49 -5.86 25.37
N PRO A 789 33.71 -5.14 24.54
CA PRO A 789 32.28 -4.99 24.74
C PRO A 789 31.56 -6.33 24.57
N VAL A 790 30.44 -6.52 25.27
CA VAL A 790 29.55 -7.69 25.12
C VAL A 790 28.30 -7.39 24.29
N ALA A 791 27.96 -6.10 24.15
CA ALA A 791 26.83 -5.63 23.34
C ALA A 791 27.15 -4.25 22.76
N LEU A 792 26.34 -3.80 21.79
CA LEU A 792 26.42 -2.50 21.14
C LEU A 792 25.13 -1.70 21.36
N VAL A 793 25.27 -0.38 21.38
CA VAL A 793 24.19 0.60 21.31
C VAL A 793 24.51 1.58 20.18
N VAL A 794 23.49 1.93 19.40
CA VAL A 794 23.60 2.90 18.32
C VAL A 794 22.69 4.08 18.60
N GLU A 795 23.22 5.28 18.49
CA GLU A 795 22.49 6.53 18.65
C GLU A 795 22.61 7.37 17.38
N VAL A 796 21.46 7.79 16.83
CA VAL A 796 21.41 8.76 15.74
C VAL A 796 21.53 10.15 16.36
N LEU A 797 22.72 10.74 16.26
CA LEU A 797 23.03 12.05 16.82
C LEU A 797 22.41 13.18 15.99
N GLY A 798 22.24 12.96 14.70
CA GLY A 798 21.87 14.01 13.79
C GLY A 798 22.07 13.67 12.34
N PHE A 799 21.79 14.66 11.49
CA PHE A 799 22.11 14.62 10.09
C PHE A 799 22.23 16.05 9.56
N ASP A 800 23.18 16.24 8.65
CA ASP A 800 23.40 17.53 8.01
C ASP A 800 22.59 17.64 6.74
N THR A 801 21.73 18.66 6.69
CA THR A 801 21.09 19.12 5.47
C THR A 801 21.49 20.57 5.25
N TYR A 802 21.97 20.91 4.06
CA TYR A 802 22.32 22.29 3.74
C TYR A 802 21.44 22.81 2.62
N ASP A 803 20.61 23.83 2.86
CA ASP A 803 19.83 24.51 1.82
C ASP A 803 20.57 25.77 1.30
N PRO A 804 21.10 25.75 0.07
CA PRO A 804 21.84 26.85 -0.53
C PRO A 804 20.97 28.04 -0.91
N SER A 805 19.65 27.86 -1.03
CA SER A 805 18.73 28.92 -1.43
C SER A 805 18.45 29.90 -0.29
N THR A 806 18.27 29.36 0.91
CA THR A 806 18.07 30.13 2.15
C THR A 806 19.38 30.43 2.87
N GLY A 807 20.44 29.67 2.57
CA GLY A 807 21.70 29.71 3.30
C GLY A 807 21.59 29.09 4.71
N ASN A 808 20.45 28.49 5.03
CA ASN A 808 20.26 27.76 6.27
C ASN A 808 20.95 26.41 6.14
N ALA A 809 21.96 26.19 6.99
CA ALA A 809 22.36 24.86 7.35
C ALA A 809 21.22 24.29 8.21
N GLY A 810 20.37 23.45 7.62
CA GLY A 810 19.42 22.59 8.33
C GLY A 810 20.19 21.46 9.00
N VAL A 811 21.13 21.85 9.85
CA VAL A 811 21.92 20.95 10.67
C VAL A 811 20.99 20.51 11.79
N VAL A 812 20.61 19.24 11.77
CA VAL A 812 19.95 18.61 12.93
C VAL A 812 21.07 17.94 13.70
N GLU A 813 21.65 18.63 14.66
CA GLU A 813 22.77 18.16 15.47
C GLU A 813 22.34 17.74 16.87
N ALA A 814 23.13 16.88 17.51
CA ALA A 814 22.97 16.46 18.91
C ALA A 814 22.76 17.65 19.87
N ALA A 815 23.40 18.79 19.59
CA ALA A 815 23.33 20.02 20.38
C ALA A 815 21.92 20.65 20.44
N GLN A 816 21.03 20.34 19.50
CA GLN A 816 19.65 20.88 19.45
C GLN A 816 18.68 20.11 20.35
N GLY A 817 19.15 19.04 20.99
CA GLY A 817 18.41 18.24 21.95
C GLY A 817 17.50 17.17 21.32
N GLU A 818 17.29 16.10 22.09
CA GLU A 818 16.59 14.87 21.69
C GLU A 818 15.21 15.12 21.06
N LYS A 819 14.44 16.09 21.57
CA LYS A 819 13.11 16.40 21.03
C LYS A 819 13.13 16.90 19.59
N THR A 820 14.16 17.67 19.22
CA THR A 820 14.29 18.24 17.88
C THR A 820 14.67 17.16 16.89
N ILE A 821 15.62 16.29 17.27
CA ILE A 821 16.05 15.12 16.48
C ILE A 821 14.88 14.16 16.28
N ASN A 822 14.16 13.83 17.36
CA ASN A 822 13.02 12.91 17.29
C ASN A 822 11.88 13.45 16.41
N ALA A 823 11.70 14.77 16.35
CA ALA A 823 10.73 15.40 15.46
C ALA A 823 11.21 15.43 13.99
N ALA A 824 12.52 15.46 13.76
CA ALA A 824 13.13 15.47 12.44
C ALA A 824 13.23 14.07 11.80
N ILE A 825 13.18 13.00 12.59
CA ILE A 825 13.23 11.61 12.12
C ILE A 825 11.81 11.02 12.07
N LYS A 826 11.35 10.67 10.86
CA LYS A 826 10.07 9.98 10.66
C LYS A 826 10.18 8.52 11.08
N CYS A 827 11.26 7.86 10.68
CA CYS A 827 11.57 6.48 10.97
C CYS A 827 13.08 6.26 10.83
N TRP A 828 13.67 5.41 11.65
CA TRP A 828 15.01 4.88 11.39
C TRP A 828 15.06 3.39 11.69
N MET A 829 15.95 2.68 11.02
CA MET A 829 16.06 1.22 11.03
C MET A 829 17.52 0.83 11.18
N ILE A 830 17.76 -0.28 11.87
CA ILE A 830 19.09 -0.86 12.00
C ILE A 830 19.06 -2.33 11.63
N ASP A 831 19.99 -2.70 10.76
CA ASP A 831 20.43 -4.07 10.53
C ASP A 831 21.62 -4.34 11.46
N THR A 832 21.38 -5.12 12.50
CA THR A 832 22.36 -5.43 13.54
C THR A 832 23.36 -6.52 13.13
N GLU A 833 23.20 -7.14 11.97
CA GLU A 833 24.13 -8.13 11.43
C GLU A 833 24.00 -8.07 9.90
N PHE A 834 24.52 -6.95 9.37
CA PHE A 834 24.48 -6.65 7.95
C PHE A 834 25.47 -7.56 7.22
N ASP A 835 24.96 -8.31 6.24
CA ASP A 835 25.73 -9.27 5.43
C ASP A 835 26.48 -8.61 4.26
N GLY A 836 26.14 -7.36 3.93
CA GLY A 836 26.65 -6.66 2.75
C GLY A 836 25.86 -6.95 1.46
N LEU A 837 24.77 -7.70 1.54
CA LEU A 837 23.92 -8.08 0.40
C LEU A 837 22.50 -7.54 0.56
N ASN A 838 21.89 -7.70 1.73
CA ASN A 838 20.49 -7.35 1.99
C ASN A 838 20.41 -6.46 3.23
N PHE A 839 19.66 -5.37 3.14
CA PHE A 839 19.28 -4.64 4.34
C PHE A 839 18.07 -5.32 4.99
N PHE A 840 18.30 -5.97 6.13
CA PHE A 840 17.23 -6.52 6.96
C PHE A 840 16.92 -5.54 8.09
N ALA A 841 15.71 -4.99 8.10
CA ALA A 841 15.28 -4.09 9.16
C ALA A 841 15.00 -4.88 10.46
N ARG A 842 16.06 -5.29 11.17
CA ARG A 842 16.00 -6.11 12.39
C ARG A 842 15.46 -5.32 13.57
N ARG A 843 15.74 -4.02 13.64
CA ARG A 843 15.06 -3.10 14.56
C ARG A 843 14.57 -1.87 13.81
N VAL A 844 13.37 -1.44 14.16
CA VAL A 844 12.69 -0.29 13.56
C VAL A 844 12.30 0.68 14.67
N HIS A 845 12.59 1.96 14.45
CA HIS A 845 12.39 3.03 15.41
C HIS A 845 11.53 4.14 14.79
N PHE A 846 10.64 4.70 15.61
CA PHE A 846 9.74 5.79 15.24
C PHE A 846 9.78 6.89 16.32
N PRO A 847 10.83 7.72 16.36
CA PRO A 847 11.05 8.68 17.44
C PRO A 847 9.92 9.73 17.58
N GLY A 848 9.35 10.16 16.45
CA GLY A 848 8.21 11.09 16.43
C GLY A 848 6.83 10.48 16.75
N SER A 849 6.76 9.19 17.12
CA SER A 849 5.49 8.45 17.19
C SER A 849 4.79 8.44 18.55
N GLU A 850 5.28 9.17 19.55
CA GLU A 850 4.70 9.18 20.91
C GLU A 850 3.18 9.47 20.93
N ARG A 851 2.72 10.33 20.02
CA ARG A 851 1.31 10.72 19.89
C ARG A 851 0.55 9.88 18.86
N ASP A 852 1.25 9.05 18.08
CA ASP A 852 0.65 8.21 17.05
C ASP A 852 -0.31 7.21 17.69
N LYS A 853 -1.55 7.19 17.18
CA LYS A 853 -2.60 6.30 17.65
C LYS A 853 -2.27 4.82 17.40
N LEU A 854 -1.72 4.46 16.23
CA LEU A 854 -1.40 3.07 15.89
C LEU A 854 -0.31 2.52 16.81
N VAL A 855 0.72 3.30 17.12
CA VAL A 855 1.78 2.88 18.04
C VAL A 855 1.24 2.67 19.46
N ARG A 856 0.34 3.56 19.92
CA ARG A 856 -0.35 3.38 21.22
C ARG A 856 -1.26 2.16 21.22
N ASP A 857 -2.00 1.93 20.15
CA ASP A 857 -2.91 0.79 20.00
C ASP A 857 -2.12 -0.53 19.91
N LEU A 858 -0.97 -0.54 19.25
CA LEU A 858 -0.01 -1.65 19.22
C LEU A 858 0.50 -1.96 20.64
N LYS A 859 1.02 -0.96 21.36
CA LYS A 859 1.47 -1.12 22.77
C LYS A 859 0.37 -1.72 23.65
N LYS A 860 -0.84 -1.19 23.51
CA LYS A 860 -2.02 -1.64 24.27
C LYS A 860 -2.39 -3.08 23.94
N SER A 861 -2.32 -3.45 22.66
CA SER A 861 -2.66 -4.80 22.18
C SER A 861 -1.63 -5.83 22.64
N LEU A 862 -0.34 -5.49 22.63
CA LEU A 862 0.74 -6.39 23.04
C LEU A 862 0.82 -6.60 24.56
N GLY A 863 0.29 -5.67 25.36
CA GLY A 863 0.12 -5.84 26.81
C GLY A 863 1.41 -5.67 27.62
N ARG A 864 1.48 -6.32 28.79
CA ARG A 864 2.55 -6.13 29.79
C ARG A 864 3.82 -6.94 29.54
N GLY A 865 3.85 -7.80 28.52
CA GLY A 865 4.99 -8.68 28.20
C GLY A 865 6.09 -8.02 27.38
N LEU A 866 5.98 -6.71 27.11
CA LEU A 866 6.98 -5.94 26.37
C LEU A 866 8.10 -5.47 27.31
N ASP A 867 9.34 -5.62 26.88
CA ASP A 867 10.46 -4.94 27.53
C ASP A 867 10.26 -3.42 27.43
N LYS A 868 10.19 -2.77 28.59
CA LYS A 868 9.94 -1.33 28.66
C LYS A 868 11.10 -0.53 28.04
N ALA A 869 12.34 -0.92 28.30
CA ALA A 869 13.51 -0.22 27.78
C ALA A 869 13.59 -0.39 26.26
N ALA A 870 13.33 -1.59 25.73
CA ALA A 870 13.33 -1.83 24.29
C ALA A 870 12.18 -1.09 23.57
N TRP A 871 11.00 -1.03 24.19
CA TRP A 871 9.89 -0.23 23.67
C TRP A 871 10.17 1.28 23.72
N ASP A 872 10.71 1.79 24.82
CA ASP A 872 11.05 3.21 24.94
C ASP A 872 12.15 3.58 23.93
N ALA A 873 13.11 2.69 23.67
CA ALA A 873 14.11 2.82 22.60
C ALA A 873 13.49 2.84 21.18
N MET A 874 12.44 2.06 20.91
CA MET A 874 11.69 2.15 19.65
C MET A 874 11.12 3.56 19.40
N GLN A 875 10.84 4.32 20.46
CA GLN A 875 10.33 5.70 20.39
C GLN A 875 11.42 6.76 20.52
N SER A 876 12.69 6.36 20.37
CA SER A 876 13.86 7.21 20.55
C SER A 876 14.77 7.16 19.31
N ASN A 877 15.63 8.16 19.16
CA ASN A 877 16.79 8.15 18.25
C ASN A 877 17.92 7.21 18.69
N ARG A 878 17.75 6.47 19.80
CA ARG A 878 18.73 5.56 20.38
C ARG A 878 18.21 4.13 20.47
N SER A 879 19.04 3.16 20.10
CA SER A 879 18.69 1.74 20.20
C SER A 879 18.77 1.22 21.63
N ALA A 880 18.03 0.13 21.91
CA ALA A 880 18.38 -0.74 23.03
C ALA A 880 19.71 -1.46 22.74
N PRO A 881 20.42 -1.98 23.76
CA PRO A 881 21.58 -2.83 23.55
C PRO A 881 21.27 -4.05 22.65
N PHE A 882 22.25 -4.50 21.87
CA PHE A 882 22.18 -5.72 21.06
C PHE A 882 23.51 -6.46 21.02
N PRO A 883 23.53 -7.79 20.79
CA PRO A 883 24.77 -8.56 20.67
C PRO A 883 25.70 -8.03 19.58
N LEU A 884 26.99 -8.34 19.69
CA LEU A 884 27.96 -8.05 18.65
C LEU A 884 27.59 -8.76 17.33
N PRO A 885 27.71 -8.08 16.17
CA PRO A 885 27.44 -8.69 14.87
C PRO A 885 28.46 -9.79 14.55
N LYS A 886 27.99 -10.98 14.14
CA LYS A 886 28.89 -12.03 13.62
C LYS A 886 29.65 -11.58 12.37
N THR A 887 29.00 -10.75 11.54
CA THR A 887 29.58 -10.19 10.32
C THR A 887 30.58 -9.05 10.58
N GLY A 888 30.65 -8.55 11.82
CA GLY A 888 31.43 -7.36 12.17
C GLY A 888 30.90 -6.05 11.58
N ARG A 889 29.68 -6.03 11.02
CA ARG A 889 29.10 -4.86 10.35
C ARG A 889 27.65 -4.61 10.71
N ILE A 890 27.31 -3.33 10.82
CA ILE A 890 25.94 -2.84 10.96
C ILE A 890 25.58 -1.88 9.84
N ALA A 891 24.29 -1.75 9.54
CA ALA A 891 23.75 -0.75 8.64
C ALA A 891 22.60 0.01 9.31
N VAL A 892 22.57 1.32 9.15
CA VAL A 892 21.53 2.19 9.72
C VAL A 892 20.92 3.03 8.61
N LYS A 893 19.60 2.98 8.50
CA LYS A 893 18.81 3.75 7.54
C LYS A 893 17.93 4.75 8.28
N VAL A 894 18.01 6.03 7.91
CA VAL A 894 17.24 7.13 8.50
C VAL A 894 16.33 7.72 7.43
N ILE A 895 15.05 7.89 7.76
CA ILE A 895 14.05 8.57 6.96
C ILE A 895 13.65 9.84 7.70
N THR A 896 13.92 10.99 7.10
CA THR A 896 13.60 12.29 7.68
C THR A 896 12.09 12.58 7.59
N SER A 897 11.62 13.58 8.35
CA SER A 897 10.25 14.08 8.29
C SER A 897 9.85 14.63 6.91
N THR A 898 10.83 15.03 6.09
CA THR A 898 10.64 15.49 4.70
C THR A 898 10.70 14.35 3.68
N GLY A 899 10.86 13.08 4.13
CA GLY A 899 10.91 11.91 3.26
C GLY A 899 12.26 11.72 2.56
N MET A 900 13.35 12.31 3.07
CA MET A 900 14.70 12.02 2.60
C MET A 900 15.20 10.74 3.26
N GLU A 901 15.74 9.83 2.46
CA GLU A 901 16.34 8.60 2.95
C GLU A 901 17.86 8.72 2.95
N MET A 902 18.49 8.32 4.06
CA MET A 902 19.93 8.30 4.24
C MET A 902 20.33 6.96 4.82
N THR A 903 21.37 6.33 4.29
CA THR A 903 21.88 5.08 4.87
C THR A 903 23.38 5.18 5.11
N VAL A 904 23.84 4.60 6.20
CA VAL A 904 25.26 4.52 6.57
C VAL A 904 25.56 3.12 7.07
N THR A 905 26.76 2.65 6.80
CA THR A 905 27.30 1.38 7.32
C THR A 905 28.45 1.67 8.26
N ARG A 906 28.62 0.83 9.28
CA ARG A 906 29.73 0.93 10.24
C ARG A 906 30.32 -0.44 10.50
N ASP A 907 31.64 -0.51 10.48
CA ASP A 907 32.39 -1.66 11.00
C ASP A 907 32.38 -1.61 12.52
N CYS A 908 32.26 -2.77 13.15
CA CYS A 908 32.16 -2.93 14.60
C CYS A 908 32.95 -4.18 15.04
N PRO A 909 33.29 -4.32 16.35
CA PRO A 909 33.87 -5.55 16.85
C PRO A 909 32.96 -6.75 16.53
N SER A 910 33.55 -7.85 16.07
CA SER A 910 32.82 -9.08 15.76
C SER A 910 32.59 -9.91 17.02
N GLY A 911 31.43 -10.57 17.09
CA GLY A 911 31.00 -11.42 18.21
C GLY A 911 31.45 -12.86 18.14
#